data_AF-A0A941XGB1-F1
#
_entry.id   AF-A0A941XGB1-F1
#
_cell.length_a   1.000
_cell.length_b   1.000
_cell.length_c   1.000
_cell.angle_alpha   90.00
_cell.angle_beta   90.00
_cell.angle_gamma   90.00
#
_symmetry.space_group_name_H-M   'P 1'
#
loop_
_entity.id
_entity.type
_entity.pdbx_description
1 polymer ?
#
loop_
_entity_poly.entity_id
_entity_poly.type
_entity_poly.pdbx_seq_one_letter_code
_entity_poly.pdbx_strand_id
1 'polypeptide(L)'
;MSLKQKEKDFLLLNIVIFRLIDYFRVLMESRNINGRLTMDQDNTLLNEGLNNSSEVPANEVSDILPTEENIPSEEITPEIPEINFAVLKTEEIVAEMQKLIETCPTGQIKDVMEKLPEIFEKQYKQEYEQALADFMADGTPAADFNYKNENKEKFYDLYKLFKEKRITAAKQIEVDREKNLQIKLQLIEELKELVQKEEALNKTFQEFKDIQERWRNTGLVPQNRVNDLLETYHHHVENFYNYIKINKELRDLDLKRNLDAKINLCEEAEKLVENKDINDAFKQLQLLHTRWKEIGPIPKEQQEPVWERFKAATSKINDSYHKFFESLKQEQEDNLKVKEEICGKAAAIAAAEYQGIKEWNAAAQNIIELQEEWKHSGTVPQKERNRIFKTFRASCDTFFNRKREFYKQMLEEQEKNLELKTKLCEKVEAIKDSTDWKITTDKIISYQKEWKKIGPAPRKYSNKIWFRFRAACDEFFNNKNAHFKSIDSEQEKNLEAKKALIEEVKQFQLVDDNEENIKKLKEFQARWNDIGFVPIKEKEAVQEEFRKIINTYFDKLNLDEFDKNLEKYRAKINSLDSSENKEFKIINEREKLIVKIRQLENDIHTWENNIGFIAKSNKSEGLIRELTSKIEKTKQRLALLQEKLKAIDSLI
;
A
#
# COMPACT_ATOMS: atom_id res chain seq x y z
N MET A 1 20.79 14.45 -12.03
CA MET A 1 20.72 13.25 -11.17
C MET A 1 19.36 12.60 -11.34
N SER A 2 19.31 11.35 -11.82
CA SER A 2 18.06 10.59 -12.03
C SER A 2 17.29 10.42 -10.71
N LEU A 3 15.94 10.45 -10.74
CA LEU A 3 15.08 10.22 -9.57
C LEU A 3 15.48 8.96 -8.78
N LYS A 4 15.95 7.93 -9.49
CA LYS A 4 16.45 6.68 -8.89
C LYS A 4 17.66 6.87 -7.99
N GLN A 5 18.49 7.89 -8.24
CA GLN A 5 19.65 8.18 -7.40
C GLN A 5 19.24 8.83 -6.08
N LYS A 6 18.28 9.78 -6.12
CA LYS A 6 17.73 10.41 -4.91
C LYS A 6 16.99 9.42 -4.01
N GLU A 7 16.25 8.46 -4.59
CA GLU A 7 15.62 7.38 -3.83
C GLU A 7 16.66 6.45 -3.18
N LYS A 8 17.77 6.17 -3.87
CA LYS A 8 18.87 5.35 -3.33
C LYS A 8 19.57 6.05 -2.16
N ASP A 9 19.81 7.35 -2.28
CA ASP A 9 20.46 8.16 -1.26
C ASP A 9 19.54 8.33 -0.02
N PHE A 10 18.21 8.44 -0.22
CA PHE A 10 17.22 8.47 0.85
C PHE A 10 17.08 7.12 1.58
N LEU A 11 17.19 6.00 0.86
CA LEU A 11 17.24 4.66 1.45
C LEU A 11 18.53 4.43 2.23
N LEU A 12 19.68 4.87 1.72
CA LEU A 12 20.96 4.82 2.42
C LEU A 12 20.94 5.65 3.71
N LEU A 13 20.36 6.85 3.67
CA LEU A 13 20.22 7.70 4.86
C LEU A 13 19.31 7.05 5.92
N ASN A 14 18.18 6.46 5.51
CA ASN A 14 17.30 5.74 6.44
C ASN A 14 17.96 4.48 7.02
N ILE A 15 18.76 3.74 6.24
CA ILE A 15 19.49 2.57 6.75
C ILE A 15 20.55 2.99 7.77
N VAL A 16 21.23 4.12 7.56
CA VAL A 16 22.20 4.67 8.52
C VAL A 16 21.50 5.14 9.80
N ILE A 17 20.35 5.79 9.68
CA ILE A 17 19.53 6.23 10.83
C ILE A 17 19.01 5.03 11.63
N PHE A 18 18.48 3.99 10.97
CA PHE A 18 18.03 2.77 11.65
C PHE A 18 19.18 2.02 12.31
N ARG A 19 20.35 1.94 11.68
CA ARG A 19 21.54 1.33 12.31
C ARG A 19 22.06 2.14 13.49
N LEU A 20 21.95 3.47 13.46
CA LEU A 20 22.28 4.32 14.61
C LEU A 20 21.26 4.13 15.74
N ILE A 21 19.96 4.06 15.43
CA ILE A 21 18.91 3.80 16.41
C ILE A 21 19.06 2.41 17.03
N ASP A 22 19.35 1.38 16.23
CA ASP A 22 19.62 0.02 16.74
C ASP A 22 20.93 -0.03 17.52
N TYR A 23 21.96 0.72 17.11
CA TYR A 23 23.20 0.86 17.89
C TYR A 23 22.94 1.53 19.24
N PHE A 24 22.11 2.57 19.30
CA PHE A 24 21.69 3.23 20.54
C PHE A 24 20.76 2.34 21.37
N ARG A 25 19.88 1.55 20.75
CA ARG A 25 19.02 0.57 21.41
C ARG A 25 19.83 -0.56 22.03
N VAL A 26 20.81 -1.10 21.30
CA VAL A 26 21.73 -2.13 21.79
C VAL A 26 22.66 -1.55 22.86
N LEU A 27 23.10 -0.29 22.77
CA LEU A 27 23.84 0.40 23.85
C LEU A 27 23.00 0.63 25.10
N MET A 28 21.70 0.88 24.94
CA MET A 28 20.75 1.02 26.04
C MET A 28 20.42 -0.34 26.66
N GLU A 29 20.22 -1.40 25.85
CA GLU A 29 19.92 -2.77 26.29
C GLU A 29 21.14 -3.49 26.89
N SER A 30 22.35 -3.27 26.35
CA SER A 30 23.60 -3.79 26.94
C SER A 30 24.01 -3.08 28.24
N ARG A 31 23.47 -1.87 28.49
CA ARG A 31 23.51 -1.21 29.81
C ARG A 31 22.38 -1.68 30.75
N ASN A 32 21.38 -2.41 30.26
CA ASN A 32 20.18 -2.78 31.02
C ASN A 32 20.17 -4.24 31.54
N ILE A 33 21.26 -5.00 31.38
CA ILE A 33 21.38 -6.36 31.93
C ILE A 33 22.00 -6.37 33.34
N ASN A 34 22.58 -5.26 33.80
CA ASN A 34 23.02 -5.11 35.19
C ASN A 34 22.41 -3.84 35.81
N GLY A 35 21.35 -4.01 36.59
CA GLY A 35 20.93 -3.02 37.57
C GLY A 35 19.64 -2.30 37.24
N ARG A 36 18.56 -2.78 37.85
CA ARG A 36 17.38 -1.99 38.17
C ARG A 36 17.82 -0.87 39.13
N LEU A 37 18.21 0.29 38.60
CA LEU A 37 18.63 1.45 39.39
C LEU A 37 17.56 2.54 39.29
N THR A 38 16.84 2.67 40.40
CA THR A 38 16.03 3.81 40.78
C THR A 38 16.86 5.08 40.69
N MET A 39 16.37 6.07 39.96
CA MET A 39 16.96 7.39 39.75
C MET A 39 16.84 8.30 40.99
N ASP A 40 16.93 7.70 42.17
CA ASP A 40 16.84 8.30 43.51
C ASP A 40 18.11 8.07 44.35
N GLN A 41 19.11 7.33 43.84
CA GLN A 41 20.32 6.98 44.62
C GLN A 41 21.63 7.61 44.12
N ASP A 42 21.64 8.29 42.98
CA ASP A 42 22.83 9.03 42.50
C ASP A 42 22.89 10.49 42.98
N ASN A 43 21.91 10.93 43.79
CA ASN A 43 21.96 12.21 44.51
C ASN A 43 22.70 12.13 45.86
N THR A 44 23.21 10.95 46.25
CA THR A 44 23.93 10.76 47.52
C THR A 44 25.46 10.77 47.40
N LEU A 45 26.04 10.78 46.20
CA LEU A 45 27.51 10.80 46.01
C LEU A 45 28.06 12.12 45.40
N LEU A 46 27.20 13.11 45.17
CA LEU A 46 27.60 14.49 44.83
C LEU A 46 27.40 15.48 45.98
N ASN A 47 26.98 14.99 47.16
CA ASN A 47 26.61 15.83 48.31
C ASN A 47 27.61 15.82 49.49
N GLU A 48 28.79 15.21 49.35
CA GLU A 48 29.84 15.24 50.39
C GLU A 48 31.02 16.20 50.08
N GLY A 49 30.96 16.98 48.99
CA GLY A 49 32.07 17.86 48.59
C GLY A 49 31.86 19.36 48.76
N LEU A 50 30.67 19.84 49.18
CA LEU A 50 30.32 21.27 49.13
C LEU A 50 29.67 21.84 50.40
N ASN A 51 29.76 21.13 51.53
CA ASN A 51 29.41 21.68 52.84
C ASN A 51 30.66 22.27 53.51
N ASN A 52 30.96 23.53 53.19
CA ASN A 52 31.46 24.52 54.14
C ASN A 52 31.67 25.85 53.41
N SER A 53 30.56 26.51 53.06
CA SER A 53 30.53 27.94 52.82
C SER A 53 29.95 28.59 54.07
N SER A 54 30.80 28.79 55.08
CA SER A 54 30.50 29.74 56.15
C SER A 54 30.43 31.13 55.54
N GLU A 55 29.27 31.76 55.63
CA GLU A 55 29.10 33.19 55.40
C GLU A 55 30.07 33.95 56.31
N VAL A 56 30.94 34.77 55.71
CA VAL A 56 31.65 35.82 56.44
C VAL A 56 30.99 37.14 56.04
N PRO A 57 30.41 37.88 57.00
CA PRO A 57 29.68 39.11 56.70
C PRO A 57 30.60 40.22 56.20
N ALA A 58 30.10 41.01 55.25
CA ALA A 58 30.81 42.08 54.56
C ALA A 58 30.90 43.42 55.33
N ASN A 59 30.89 43.40 56.66
CA ASN A 59 30.99 44.60 57.50
C ASN A 59 32.11 44.44 58.52
N GLU A 60 33.35 44.70 58.09
CA GLU A 60 34.49 45.07 58.94
C GLU A 60 35.60 45.60 58.00
N VAL A 61 35.39 46.80 57.46
CA VAL A 61 36.33 47.51 56.57
C VAL A 61 36.78 48.81 57.23
N SER A 62 36.98 48.83 58.55
CA SER A 62 37.44 50.08 59.21
C SER A 62 38.51 49.96 60.28
N ASP A 63 38.84 48.79 60.84
CA ASP A 63 39.68 48.76 62.03
C ASP A 63 40.77 47.69 62.02
N ILE A 64 41.74 47.74 61.09
CA ILE A 64 43.08 47.17 61.35
C ILE A 64 44.15 47.98 60.60
N LEU A 65 44.42 49.20 61.08
CA LEU A 65 45.78 49.75 61.03
C LEU A 65 46.62 48.96 62.05
N PRO A 66 47.86 48.57 61.76
CA PRO A 66 48.67 47.86 62.75
C PRO A 66 49.05 48.83 63.88
N THR A 67 48.32 48.76 65.00
CA THR A 67 48.88 49.08 66.32
C THR A 67 50.03 48.13 66.58
N GLU A 68 51.17 48.70 66.95
CA GLU A 68 52.36 47.98 67.42
C GLU A 68 51.99 47.04 68.57
N GLU A 69 51.69 45.79 68.26
CA GLU A 69 51.59 44.74 69.28
C GLU A 69 52.93 44.01 69.38
N ASN A 70 53.59 44.34 70.50
CA ASN A 70 54.63 43.58 71.16
C ASN A 70 54.42 42.07 70.98
N ILE A 71 55.40 41.42 70.35
CA ILE A 71 55.56 39.98 70.41
C ILE A 71 55.98 39.65 71.86
N PRO A 72 55.19 38.89 72.65
CA PRO A 72 55.67 38.35 73.91
C PRO A 72 56.64 37.22 73.57
N SER A 73 57.91 37.56 73.52
CA SER A 73 58.98 36.57 73.62
C SER A 73 59.12 36.26 75.11
N GLU A 74 58.49 35.19 75.57
CA GLU A 74 58.97 34.46 76.75
C GLU A 74 60.31 33.82 76.38
N GLU A 75 61.36 34.65 76.28
CA GLU A 75 62.71 34.17 76.50
C GLU A 75 62.81 33.83 77.99
N ILE A 76 62.85 32.54 78.29
CA ILE A 76 63.41 32.03 79.54
C ILE A 76 64.86 32.50 79.55
N THR A 77 65.11 33.68 80.12
CA THR A 77 66.43 34.19 80.38
C THR A 77 67.04 33.34 81.50
N PRO A 78 68.11 32.58 81.26
CA PRO A 78 68.82 31.94 82.35
C PRO A 78 69.35 33.04 83.27
N GLU A 79 68.89 33.05 84.52
CA GLU A 79 69.39 33.95 85.56
C GLU A 79 70.91 33.88 85.59
N ILE A 80 71.56 35.03 85.42
CA ILE A 80 73.01 35.15 85.58
C ILE A 80 73.28 34.88 87.06
N PRO A 81 74.08 33.86 87.42
CA PRO A 81 74.48 33.69 88.80
C PRO A 81 75.26 34.95 89.24
N GLU A 82 74.77 35.67 90.25
CA GLU A 82 75.47 36.81 90.88
C GLU A 82 76.72 36.30 91.60
N ILE A 83 77.76 35.99 90.83
CA ILE A 83 79.05 35.60 91.37
C ILE A 83 79.84 36.87 91.63
N ASN A 84 80.19 37.11 92.88
CA ASN A 84 81.10 38.19 93.23
C ASN A 84 82.55 37.78 92.97
N PHE A 85 83.00 37.99 91.73
CA PHE A 85 84.35 37.67 91.27
C PHE A 85 85.48 38.39 92.05
N ALA A 86 85.16 39.43 92.82
CA ALA A 86 86.16 40.17 93.61
C ALA A 86 86.64 39.43 94.88
N VAL A 87 85.98 38.34 95.27
CA VAL A 87 86.29 37.57 96.49
C VAL A 87 86.95 36.21 96.16
N LEU A 88 86.90 35.79 94.90
CA LEU A 88 87.38 34.49 94.44
C LEU A 88 88.89 34.51 94.16
N LYS A 89 89.55 33.36 94.31
CA LYS A 89 90.96 33.19 93.91
C LYS A 89 91.11 33.14 92.39
N THR A 90 92.31 33.38 91.90
CA THR A 90 92.62 33.39 90.45
C THR A 90 92.16 32.09 89.74
N GLU A 91 92.28 30.92 90.39
CA GLU A 91 91.83 29.62 89.86
C GLU A 91 90.30 29.51 89.75
N GLU A 92 89.59 30.01 90.76
CA GLU A 92 88.14 29.96 90.85
C GLU A 92 87.50 30.94 89.86
N ILE A 93 88.12 32.10 89.62
CA ILE A 93 87.70 33.06 88.59
C ILE A 93 87.78 32.42 87.19
N VAL A 94 88.86 31.69 86.88
CA VAL A 94 89.03 31.01 85.58
C VAL A 94 88.01 29.88 85.41
N ALA A 95 87.79 29.07 86.43
CA ALA A 95 86.81 27.98 86.39
C ALA A 95 85.37 28.49 86.19
N GLU A 96 84.99 29.55 86.90
CA GLU A 96 83.63 30.10 86.79
C GLU A 96 83.45 30.92 85.50
N MET A 97 84.51 31.58 85.00
CA MET A 97 84.53 32.19 83.67
C MET A 97 84.33 31.15 82.56
N GLN A 98 85.00 30.00 82.65
CA GLN A 98 84.82 28.91 81.70
C GLN A 98 83.37 28.40 81.70
N LYS A 99 82.82 28.18 82.90
CA LYS A 99 81.44 27.75 83.07
C LYS A 99 80.45 28.75 82.47
N LEU A 100 80.62 30.06 82.70
CA LEU A 100 79.78 31.10 82.10
C LEU A 100 79.85 31.13 80.57
N ILE A 101 81.02 30.89 79.97
CA ILE A 101 81.19 30.80 78.51
C ILE A 101 80.50 29.56 77.92
N GLU A 102 80.38 28.48 78.70
CA GLU A 102 79.78 27.21 78.27
C GLU A 102 78.25 27.18 78.50
N THR A 103 77.76 27.77 79.59
CA THR A 103 76.34 27.64 79.99
C THR A 103 75.45 28.80 79.54
N CYS A 104 76.00 29.99 79.26
CA CYS A 104 75.19 31.19 79.02
C CYS A 104 75.39 31.77 77.61
N PRO A 105 74.33 32.32 76.99
CA PRO A 105 74.44 33.03 75.71
C PRO A 105 75.39 34.23 75.79
N THR A 106 76.28 34.37 74.80
CA THR A 106 77.34 35.40 74.79
C THR A 106 76.85 36.85 74.86
N GLY A 107 75.57 37.09 74.55
CA GLY A 107 74.94 38.40 74.67
C GLY A 107 74.63 38.80 76.13
N GLN A 108 74.24 37.84 76.96
CA GLN A 108 73.80 38.08 78.35
C GLN A 108 74.97 38.23 79.32
N ILE A 109 76.06 37.49 79.08
CA ILE A 109 77.29 37.57 79.90
C ILE A 109 78.22 38.73 79.50
N LYS A 110 77.84 39.55 78.52
CA LYS A 110 78.69 40.62 77.96
C LYS A 110 79.22 41.58 79.03
N ASP A 111 78.32 42.14 79.81
CA ASP A 111 78.66 43.22 80.74
C ASP A 111 79.47 42.70 81.95
N VAL A 112 79.26 41.43 82.31
CA VAL A 112 80.02 40.73 83.36
C VAL A 112 81.43 40.38 82.86
N MET A 113 81.51 39.81 81.65
CA MET A 113 82.78 39.38 81.05
C MET A 113 83.67 40.56 80.66
N GLU A 114 83.12 41.72 80.30
CA GLU A 114 83.91 42.93 80.01
C GLU A 114 84.62 43.51 81.25
N LYS A 115 84.06 43.32 82.45
CA LYS A 115 84.64 43.78 83.73
C LYS A 115 85.62 42.77 84.36
N LEU A 116 85.50 41.50 83.99
CA LEU A 116 86.28 40.38 84.53
C LEU A 116 87.82 40.57 84.41
N PRO A 117 88.38 41.11 83.30
CA PRO A 117 89.83 41.28 83.16
C PRO A 117 90.46 42.19 84.22
N GLU A 118 89.80 43.30 84.55
CA GLU A 118 90.28 44.23 85.59
C GLU A 118 90.25 43.58 86.98
N ILE A 119 89.20 42.79 87.27
CA ILE A 119 89.05 42.08 88.54
C ILE A 119 90.11 40.97 88.67
N PHE A 120 90.35 40.23 87.59
CA PHE A 120 91.33 39.15 87.55
C PHE A 120 92.77 39.65 87.73
N GLU A 121 93.18 40.72 87.04
CA GLU A 121 94.54 41.27 87.19
C GLU A 121 94.83 41.76 88.61
N LYS A 122 93.82 42.35 89.26
CA LYS A 122 93.94 42.83 90.65
C LYS A 122 94.17 41.67 91.63
N GLN A 123 93.42 40.58 91.49
CA GLN A 123 93.55 39.40 92.34
C GLN A 123 94.85 38.64 92.09
N TYR A 124 95.25 38.48 90.83
CA TYR A 124 96.52 37.87 90.44
C TYR A 124 97.72 38.63 91.04
N LYS A 125 97.67 39.96 91.06
CA LYS A 125 98.72 40.79 91.66
C LYS A 125 98.81 40.58 93.18
N GLN A 126 97.67 40.47 93.87
CA GLN A 126 97.65 40.18 95.31
C GLN A 126 98.21 38.78 95.62
N GLU A 127 97.86 37.76 94.84
CA GLU A 127 98.42 36.41 95.00
C GLU A 127 99.92 36.37 94.69
N TYR A 128 100.39 37.13 93.69
CA TYR A 128 101.81 37.28 93.39
C TYR A 128 102.58 37.95 94.54
N GLU A 129 102.05 39.03 95.11
CA GLU A 129 102.65 39.75 96.22
C GLU A 129 102.69 38.91 97.51
N GLN A 130 101.64 38.12 97.80
CA GLN A 130 101.62 37.17 98.91
C GLN A 130 102.64 36.05 98.72
N ALA A 131 102.68 35.42 97.54
CA ALA A 131 103.64 34.36 97.26
C ALA A 131 105.10 34.85 97.30
N LEU A 132 105.34 36.11 96.90
CA LEU A 132 106.65 36.76 97.04
C LEU A 132 106.98 36.99 98.52
N ALA A 133 106.02 37.44 99.33
CA ALA A 133 106.20 37.66 100.76
C ALA A 133 106.50 36.36 101.53
N ASP A 134 105.77 35.29 101.24
CA ASP A 134 106.00 33.96 101.84
C ASP A 134 107.39 33.41 101.45
N PHE A 135 107.84 33.63 100.20
CA PHE A 135 109.16 33.21 99.73
C PHE A 135 110.33 33.98 100.38
N MET A 136 110.09 35.24 100.79
CA MET A 136 111.08 36.09 101.48
C MET A 136 111.12 35.86 103.01
N ALA A 137 110.20 35.08 103.58
CA ALA A 137 110.12 34.83 105.02
C ALA A 137 111.29 34.00 105.59
N ASP A 138 111.90 33.13 104.78
CA ASP A 138 113.02 32.27 105.16
C ASP A 138 114.41 32.92 104.91
N GLY A 139 114.48 34.21 104.59
CA GLY A 139 115.72 34.97 104.42
C GLY A 139 116.40 34.83 103.04
N THR A 140 115.71 34.21 102.08
CA THR A 140 116.14 34.07 100.68
C THR A 140 115.98 35.38 99.88
N PRO A 141 116.93 35.78 99.00
CA PRO A 141 116.80 36.99 98.19
C PRO A 141 115.66 36.90 97.16
N ALA A 142 114.91 37.99 96.99
CA ALA A 142 113.81 38.11 96.03
C ALA A 142 114.19 37.82 94.56
N ALA A 143 115.48 37.85 94.22
CA ALA A 143 115.99 37.67 92.86
C ALA A 143 115.78 36.24 92.31
N ASP A 144 115.63 35.24 93.19
CA ASP A 144 115.43 33.82 92.79
C ASP A 144 113.94 33.41 92.75
N PHE A 145 113.01 34.34 92.99
CA PHE A 145 111.58 34.05 92.98
C PHE A 145 111.02 34.00 91.55
N ASN A 146 110.57 32.82 91.12
CA ASN A 146 109.88 32.62 89.85
C ASN A 146 108.44 32.19 90.08
N TYR A 147 107.50 33.14 90.07
CA TYR A 147 106.09 32.85 90.21
C TYR A 147 105.51 32.30 88.90
N LYS A 148 105.44 30.97 88.81
CA LYS A 148 104.75 30.29 87.70
C LYS A 148 103.29 30.05 88.09
N ASN A 149 102.41 30.92 87.60
CA ASN A 149 100.97 30.73 87.72
C ASN A 149 100.36 30.70 86.31
N GLU A 150 99.97 29.49 85.87
CA GLU A 150 99.37 29.22 84.56
C GLU A 150 97.97 29.84 84.38
N ASN A 151 97.34 30.33 85.47
CA ASN A 151 95.96 30.79 85.44
C ASN A 151 95.80 32.10 84.65
N LYS A 152 96.85 32.93 84.54
CA LYS A 152 96.82 34.16 83.72
C LYS A 152 96.67 33.87 82.23
N GLU A 153 97.39 32.88 81.72
CA GLU A 153 97.30 32.47 80.32
C GLU A 153 95.92 31.87 80.02
N LYS A 154 95.44 30.97 80.89
CA LYS A 154 94.11 30.34 80.80
C LYS A 154 92.97 31.38 80.80
N PHE A 155 93.05 32.43 81.61
CA PHE A 155 92.05 33.51 81.65
C PHE A 155 91.94 34.27 80.32
N TYR A 156 93.07 34.74 79.76
CA TYR A 156 93.04 35.52 78.53
C TYR A 156 92.67 34.68 77.30
N ASP A 157 93.01 33.39 77.29
CA ASP A 157 92.57 32.47 76.24
C ASP A 157 91.04 32.27 76.27
N LEU A 158 90.45 32.09 77.45
CA LEU A 158 88.99 32.05 77.62
C LEU A 158 88.33 33.38 77.24
N TYR A 159 88.96 34.52 77.58
CA TYR A 159 88.44 35.84 77.21
C TYR A 159 88.44 36.07 75.69
N LYS A 160 89.50 35.62 75.02
CA LYS A 160 89.60 35.65 73.56
C LYS A 160 88.52 34.75 72.93
N LEU A 161 88.32 33.54 73.45
CA LEU A 161 87.27 32.63 73.02
C LEU A 161 85.87 33.25 73.16
N PHE A 162 85.61 33.98 74.25
CA PHE A 162 84.35 34.72 74.43
C PHE A 162 84.14 35.82 73.37
N LYS A 163 85.16 36.66 73.12
CA LYS A 163 85.09 37.71 72.09
C LYS A 163 84.87 37.13 70.70
N GLU A 164 85.56 36.04 70.37
CA GLU A 164 85.39 35.32 69.11
C GLU A 164 83.97 34.76 68.98
N LYS A 165 83.45 34.05 69.99
CA LYS A 165 82.06 33.53 70.01
C LYS A 165 81.01 34.64 69.85
N ARG A 166 81.22 35.82 70.44
CA ARG A 166 80.30 36.97 70.31
C ARG A 166 80.30 37.56 68.90
N ILE A 167 81.48 37.72 68.30
CA ILE A 167 81.59 38.23 66.92
C ILE A 167 80.97 37.24 65.94
N THR A 168 81.17 35.93 66.14
CA THR A 168 80.51 34.90 65.32
C THR A 168 79.00 34.89 65.51
N ALA A 169 78.49 35.08 66.73
CA ALA A 169 77.05 35.16 66.99
C ALA A 169 76.41 36.39 66.33
N ALA A 170 77.04 37.57 66.41
CA ALA A 170 76.55 38.78 65.75
C ALA A 170 76.52 38.65 64.23
N LYS A 171 77.56 38.02 63.64
CA LYS A 171 77.58 37.71 62.20
C LYS A 171 76.48 36.70 61.83
N GLN A 172 76.23 35.70 62.68
CA GLN A 172 75.20 34.71 62.44
C GLN A 172 73.80 35.33 62.43
N ILE A 173 73.50 36.24 63.37
CA ILE A 173 72.24 36.99 63.41
C ILE A 173 72.04 37.81 62.13
N GLU A 174 73.07 38.48 61.63
CA GLU A 174 72.97 39.27 60.40
C GLU A 174 72.79 38.41 59.15
N VAL A 175 73.48 37.26 59.09
CA VAL A 175 73.27 36.23 58.06
C VAL A 175 71.85 35.68 58.12
N ASP A 176 71.30 35.45 59.31
CA ASP A 176 69.94 34.92 59.45
C ASP A 176 68.88 35.98 59.13
N ARG A 177 69.13 37.27 59.42
CA ARG A 177 68.29 38.38 58.93
C ARG A 177 68.28 38.48 57.41
N GLU A 178 69.44 38.34 56.76
CA GLU A 178 69.52 38.36 55.30
C GLU A 178 68.82 37.13 54.69
N LYS A 179 68.96 35.93 55.28
CA LYS A 179 68.18 34.75 54.87
C LYS A 179 66.68 34.98 55.04
N ASN A 180 66.24 35.55 56.15
CA ASN A 180 64.82 35.88 56.38
C ASN A 180 64.30 36.87 55.33
N LEU A 181 65.13 37.84 54.92
CA LEU A 181 64.80 38.78 53.85
C LEU A 181 64.63 38.05 52.51
N GLN A 182 65.54 37.14 52.16
CA GLN A 182 65.42 36.33 50.94
C GLN A 182 64.16 35.44 50.95
N ILE A 183 63.84 34.81 52.09
CA ILE A 183 62.61 34.02 52.25
C ILE A 183 61.38 34.90 52.02
N LYS A 184 61.33 36.10 52.64
CA LYS A 184 60.18 37.01 52.48
C LYS A 184 60.05 37.51 51.03
N LEU A 185 61.15 37.82 50.35
CA LEU A 185 61.13 38.18 48.92
C LEU A 185 60.63 37.02 48.05
N GLN A 186 61.06 35.78 48.34
CA GLN A 186 60.58 34.61 47.62
C GLN A 186 59.07 34.38 47.85
N LEU A 187 58.59 34.55 49.08
CA LEU A 187 57.16 34.46 49.39
C LEU A 187 56.32 35.51 48.63
N ILE A 188 56.86 36.71 48.41
CA ILE A 188 56.21 37.73 47.57
C ILE A 188 56.14 37.29 46.09
N GLU A 189 57.19 36.66 45.56
CA GLU A 189 57.16 36.18 44.19
C GLU A 189 56.20 34.99 44.03
N GLU A 190 56.16 34.07 45.01
CA GLU A 190 55.14 33.01 45.06
C GLU A 190 53.72 33.59 45.10
N LEU A 191 53.50 34.67 45.87
CA LEU A 191 52.22 35.38 45.95
C LEU A 191 51.82 36.01 44.62
N LYS A 192 52.79 36.54 43.86
CA LYS A 192 52.59 37.13 42.54
C LYS A 192 52.29 36.08 41.47
N GLU A 193 52.99 34.95 41.49
CA GLU A 193 52.72 33.83 40.59
C GLU A 193 51.33 33.25 40.79
N LEU A 194 50.84 33.24 42.03
CA LEU A 194 49.55 32.68 42.41
C LEU A 194 48.36 33.39 41.70
N VAL A 195 48.50 34.69 41.40
CA VAL A 195 47.51 35.46 40.62
C VAL A 195 47.52 35.10 39.13
N GLN A 196 48.62 34.54 38.61
CA GLN A 196 48.79 34.18 37.20
C GLN A 196 48.42 32.72 36.89
N LYS A 197 48.25 31.87 37.92
CA LYS A 197 47.90 30.46 37.75
C LYS A 197 46.42 30.31 37.36
N GLU A 198 46.14 29.52 36.32
CA GLU A 198 44.79 29.05 35.96
C GLU A 198 44.37 27.83 36.82
N GLU A 199 44.56 27.90 38.14
CA GLU A 199 44.21 26.81 39.06
C GLU A 199 42.86 27.04 39.76
N ALA A 200 42.30 25.97 40.35
CA ALA A 200 41.04 26.04 41.07
C ALA A 200 41.12 27.00 42.27
N LEU A 201 40.16 27.93 42.37
CA LEU A 201 40.05 28.97 43.42
C LEU A 201 40.30 28.48 44.86
N ASN A 202 39.88 27.27 45.20
CA ASN A 202 40.07 26.70 46.55
C ASN A 202 41.54 26.38 46.84
N LYS A 203 42.26 25.87 45.83
CA LYS A 203 43.68 25.52 45.94
C LYS A 203 44.53 26.78 46.01
N THR A 204 44.23 27.78 45.18
CA THR A 204 44.88 29.10 45.23
C THR A 204 44.67 29.78 46.58
N PHE A 205 43.50 29.62 47.22
CA PHE A 205 43.25 30.19 48.55
C PHE A 205 44.01 29.48 49.69
N GLN A 206 44.17 28.16 49.61
CA GLN A 206 45.02 27.41 50.56
C GLN A 206 46.49 27.80 50.41
N GLU A 207 47.01 27.83 49.17
CA GLU A 207 48.38 28.27 48.88
C GLU A 207 48.62 29.70 49.39
N PHE A 208 47.64 30.60 49.26
CA PHE A 208 47.70 31.94 49.82
C PHE A 208 47.80 31.94 51.36
N LYS A 209 46.96 31.15 52.05
CA LYS A 209 47.01 31.02 53.51
C LYS A 209 48.37 30.48 53.98
N ASP A 210 48.92 29.50 53.29
CA ASP A 210 50.23 28.93 53.59
C ASP A 210 51.35 29.96 53.41
N ILE A 211 51.25 30.84 52.40
CA ILE A 211 52.17 31.98 52.22
C ILE A 211 52.03 32.97 53.38
N GLN A 212 50.81 33.28 53.82
CA GLN A 212 50.59 34.17 54.97
C GLN A 212 51.15 33.59 56.27
N GLU A 213 51.01 32.28 56.50
CA GLU A 213 51.57 31.60 57.67
C GLU A 213 53.10 31.60 57.64
N ARG A 214 53.70 31.23 56.50
CA ARG A 214 55.16 31.30 56.30
C ARG A 214 55.70 32.73 56.47
N TRP A 215 54.95 33.73 56.03
CA TRP A 215 55.31 35.14 56.20
C TRP A 215 55.38 35.55 57.67
N ARG A 216 54.37 35.14 58.48
CA ARG A 216 54.32 35.41 59.93
C ARG A 216 55.42 34.68 60.70
N ASN A 217 55.71 33.44 60.31
CA ASN A 217 56.72 32.59 60.97
C ASN A 217 58.16 32.95 60.58
N THR A 218 58.37 33.75 59.53
CA THR A 218 59.71 34.20 59.13
C THR A 218 60.20 35.34 60.03
N GLY A 219 61.36 35.14 60.66
CA GLY A 219 61.92 36.01 61.70
C GLY A 219 62.29 37.43 61.25
N LEU A 220 63.03 38.12 62.13
CA LEU A 220 63.45 39.52 61.94
C LEU A 220 64.29 39.69 60.66
N VAL A 221 64.10 40.82 59.97
CA VAL A 221 64.78 41.21 58.73
C VAL A 221 65.57 42.52 58.92
N PRO A 222 66.50 42.88 58.01
CA PRO A 222 67.27 44.11 58.09
C PRO A 222 66.35 45.35 58.12
N GLN A 223 66.59 46.24 59.09
CA GLN A 223 65.69 47.36 59.42
C GLN A 223 65.55 48.39 58.29
N ASN A 224 66.54 48.46 57.39
CA ASN A 224 66.53 49.30 56.20
C ASN A 224 65.63 48.77 55.06
N ARG A 225 65.13 47.54 55.12
CA ARG A 225 64.31 46.89 54.07
C ARG A 225 62.87 46.60 54.50
N VAL A 226 62.51 46.86 55.76
CA VAL A 226 61.20 46.49 56.33
C VAL A 226 60.03 47.17 55.60
N ASN A 227 60.13 48.48 55.37
CA ASN A 227 59.02 49.26 54.80
C ASN A 227 58.73 48.85 53.35
N ASP A 228 59.74 48.83 52.49
CA ASP A 228 59.62 48.41 51.09
C ASP A 228 59.05 46.98 50.97
N LEU A 229 59.48 46.09 51.87
CA LEU A 229 59.05 44.69 51.91
C LEU A 229 57.58 44.55 52.32
N LEU A 230 57.11 45.36 53.28
CA LEU A 230 55.70 45.35 53.69
C LEU A 230 54.79 45.95 52.62
N GLU A 231 55.18 47.06 52.00
CA GLU A 231 54.39 47.70 50.95
C GLU A 231 54.19 46.77 49.75
N THR A 232 55.27 46.12 49.30
CA THR A 232 55.22 45.13 48.21
C THR A 232 54.35 43.92 48.56
N TYR A 233 54.47 43.37 49.77
CA TYR A 233 53.61 42.29 50.24
C TYR A 233 52.12 42.70 50.26
N HIS A 234 51.78 43.85 50.85
CA HIS A 234 50.40 44.32 50.91
C HIS A 234 49.78 44.56 49.54
N HIS A 235 50.55 45.14 48.60
CA HIS A 235 50.10 45.33 47.22
C HIS A 235 49.75 43.99 46.55
N HIS A 236 50.60 42.97 46.71
CA HIS A 236 50.35 41.65 46.13
C HIS A 236 49.20 40.90 46.82
N VAL A 237 48.99 41.11 48.13
CA VAL A 237 47.83 40.60 48.86
C VAL A 237 46.53 41.22 48.33
N GLU A 238 46.51 42.54 48.12
CA GLU A 238 45.36 43.25 47.55
C GLU A 238 45.03 42.74 46.13
N ASN A 239 46.04 42.56 45.29
CA ASN A 239 45.89 42.00 43.94
C ASN A 239 45.27 40.59 43.95
N PHE A 240 45.61 39.75 44.92
CA PHE A 240 45.02 38.41 45.05
C PHE A 240 43.54 38.45 45.45
N TYR A 241 43.14 39.32 46.39
CA TYR A 241 41.73 39.50 46.73
C TYR A 241 40.93 40.07 45.56
N ASN A 242 41.49 41.00 44.80
CA ASN A 242 40.89 41.51 43.57
C ASN A 242 40.71 40.39 42.53
N TYR A 243 41.71 39.52 42.34
CA TYR A 243 41.60 38.35 41.48
C TYR A 243 40.45 37.42 41.89
N ILE A 244 40.35 37.06 43.17
CA ILE A 244 39.24 36.21 43.67
C ILE A 244 37.88 36.87 43.40
N LYS A 245 37.76 38.17 43.69
CA LYS A 245 36.52 38.93 43.49
C LYS A 245 36.10 38.90 42.02
N ILE A 246 37.02 39.20 41.11
CA ILE A 246 36.78 39.17 39.66
C ILE A 246 36.38 37.76 39.21
N ASN A 247 37.03 36.71 39.73
CA ASN A 247 36.73 35.32 39.37
C ASN A 247 35.34 34.86 39.87
N LYS A 248 34.94 35.31 41.06
CA LYS A 248 33.59 35.10 41.60
C LYS A 248 32.54 35.83 40.75
N GLU A 249 32.78 37.10 40.42
CA GLU A 249 31.90 37.89 39.56
C GLU A 249 31.79 37.29 38.14
N LEU A 250 32.89 36.80 37.57
CA LEU A 250 32.91 36.06 36.29
C LEU A 250 32.05 34.80 36.36
N ARG A 251 32.18 34.01 37.43
CA ARG A 251 31.35 32.80 37.62
C ARG A 251 29.87 33.14 37.74
N ASP A 252 29.52 34.17 38.50
CA ASP A 252 28.13 34.60 38.67
C ASP A 252 27.55 35.14 37.35
N LEU A 253 28.36 35.87 36.56
CA LEU A 253 28.01 36.29 35.21
C LEU A 253 27.83 35.10 34.26
N ASP A 254 28.70 34.08 34.31
CA ASP A 254 28.57 32.87 33.50
C ASP A 254 27.33 32.06 33.87
N LEU A 255 27.04 31.89 35.16
CA LEU A 255 25.80 31.26 35.63
C LEU A 255 24.56 32.02 35.14
N LYS A 256 24.62 33.36 35.14
CA LYS A 256 23.55 34.21 34.62
C LYS A 256 23.41 34.09 33.09
N ARG A 257 24.51 34.10 32.33
CA ARG A 257 24.50 33.89 30.88
C ARG A 257 23.97 32.51 30.51
N ASN A 258 24.35 31.47 31.26
CA ASN A 258 23.83 30.12 31.07
C ASN A 258 22.32 30.05 31.39
N LEU A 259 21.87 30.75 32.43
CA LEU A 259 20.45 30.86 32.76
C LEU A 259 19.67 31.52 31.61
N ASP A 260 20.12 32.67 31.13
CA ASP A 260 19.50 33.38 30.01
C ASP A 260 19.48 32.50 28.75
N ALA A 261 20.57 31.78 28.47
CA ALA A 261 20.64 30.85 27.35
C ALA A 261 19.64 29.68 27.49
N LYS A 262 19.48 29.09 28.68
CA LYS A 262 18.48 28.04 28.92
C LYS A 262 17.05 28.57 28.85
N ILE A 263 16.80 29.78 29.33
CA ILE A 263 15.49 30.45 29.18
C ILE A 263 15.17 30.64 27.70
N ASN A 264 16.13 31.12 26.90
CA ASN A 264 15.95 31.27 25.45
C ASN A 264 15.65 29.92 24.77
N LEU A 265 16.32 28.83 25.17
CA LEU A 265 15.99 27.49 24.67
C LEU A 265 14.57 27.05 25.05
N CYS A 266 14.09 27.38 26.25
CA CYS A 266 12.70 27.13 26.63
C CYS A 266 11.73 27.90 25.73
N GLU A 267 12.00 29.18 25.45
CA GLU A 267 11.16 29.99 24.56
C GLU A 267 11.18 29.47 23.12
N GLU A 268 12.34 29.04 22.61
CA GLU A 268 12.45 28.37 21.31
C GLU A 268 11.63 27.07 21.30
N ALA A 269 11.74 26.23 22.34
CA ALA A 269 10.97 25.00 22.46
C ALA A 269 9.45 25.26 22.52
N GLU A 270 9.02 26.28 23.25
CA GLU A 270 7.60 26.67 23.32
C GLU A 270 7.07 27.18 21.98
N LYS A 271 7.84 27.98 21.25
CA LYS A 271 7.48 28.40 19.88
C LYS A 271 7.35 27.22 18.93
N LEU A 272 8.17 26.17 19.11
CA LEU A 272 8.06 24.95 18.30
C LEU A 272 6.79 24.15 18.56
N VAL A 273 6.17 24.28 19.74
CA VAL A 273 4.87 23.65 20.03
C VAL A 273 3.77 24.19 19.12
N GLU A 274 3.85 25.46 18.72
CA GLU A 274 2.87 26.11 17.85
C GLU A 274 3.11 25.86 16.36
N ASN A 275 4.25 25.26 16.01
CA ASN A 275 4.63 25.05 14.61
C ASN A 275 3.73 23.99 13.96
N LYS A 276 3.27 24.27 12.74
CA LYS A 276 2.40 23.38 11.96
C LYS A 276 3.16 22.17 11.40
N ASP A 277 4.46 22.30 11.15
CA ASP A 277 5.29 21.19 10.67
C ASP A 277 5.84 20.37 11.85
N ILE A 278 5.15 19.27 12.13
CA ILE A 278 5.45 18.35 13.24
C ILE A 278 6.81 17.65 13.05
N ASN A 279 7.21 17.36 11.81
CA ASN A 279 8.49 16.68 11.54
C ASN A 279 9.67 17.62 11.73
N ASP A 280 9.53 18.85 11.25
CA ASP A 280 10.56 19.87 11.44
C ASP A 280 10.67 20.27 12.91
N ALA A 281 9.54 20.46 13.60
CA ALA A 281 9.50 20.73 15.03
C ALA A 281 10.24 19.65 15.85
N PHE A 282 10.08 18.36 15.54
CA PHE A 282 10.80 17.28 16.22
C PHE A 282 12.31 17.29 15.94
N LYS A 283 12.73 17.61 14.71
CA LYS A 283 14.17 17.74 14.38
C LYS A 283 14.81 18.90 15.12
N GLN A 284 14.13 20.05 15.15
CA GLN A 284 14.60 21.22 15.87
C GLN A 284 14.65 20.95 17.38
N LEU A 285 13.69 20.23 17.94
CA LEU A 285 13.71 19.78 19.34
C LEU A 285 14.96 18.96 19.69
N GLN A 286 15.41 18.06 18.81
CA GLN A 286 16.66 17.30 19.02
C GLN A 286 17.91 18.21 19.06
N LEU A 287 17.94 19.26 18.24
CA LEU A 287 19.00 20.27 18.28
C LEU A 287 18.94 21.07 19.58
N LEU A 288 17.75 21.45 20.05
CA LEU A 288 17.57 22.12 21.33
C LEU A 288 18.06 21.27 22.51
N HIS A 289 17.79 19.95 22.50
CA HIS A 289 18.34 19.04 23.51
C HIS A 289 19.86 18.96 23.49
N THR A 290 20.47 19.07 22.31
CA THR A 290 21.94 19.09 22.17
C THR A 290 22.50 20.38 22.76
N ARG A 291 21.95 21.53 22.38
CA ARG A 291 22.32 22.85 22.94
C ARG A 291 22.11 22.91 24.45
N TRP A 292 21.03 22.31 24.97
CA TRP A 292 20.75 22.26 26.40
C TRP A 292 21.87 21.56 27.19
N LYS A 293 22.45 20.50 26.62
CA LYS A 293 23.57 19.75 27.22
C LYS A 293 24.90 20.51 27.12
N GLU A 294 25.08 21.32 26.07
CA GLU A 294 26.26 22.15 25.88
C GLU A 294 26.29 23.35 26.84
N ILE A 295 25.11 23.87 27.23
CA ILE A 295 25.04 24.96 28.22
C ILE A 295 25.35 24.42 29.62
N GLY A 296 26.30 25.09 30.29
CA GLY A 296 26.77 24.76 31.62
C GLY A 296 25.73 24.88 32.75
N PRO A 297 26.18 24.76 34.01
CA PRO A 297 25.31 24.88 35.17
C PRO A 297 24.69 26.27 35.28
N ILE A 298 23.54 26.33 35.95
CA ILE A 298 22.78 27.56 36.24
C ILE A 298 22.53 27.67 37.76
N PRO A 299 22.08 28.82 38.29
CA PRO A 299 21.81 28.99 39.72
C PRO A 299 20.85 27.93 40.25
N LYS A 300 21.15 27.34 41.42
CA LYS A 300 20.40 26.20 41.98
C LYS A 300 18.89 26.45 42.07
N GLU A 301 18.50 27.66 42.46
CA GLU A 301 17.09 28.07 42.58
C GLU A 301 16.32 28.01 41.24
N GLN A 302 17.01 28.19 40.12
CA GLN A 302 16.41 28.24 38.78
C GLN A 302 16.56 26.93 38.01
N GLN A 303 17.28 25.94 38.53
CA GLN A 303 17.50 24.66 37.86
C GLN A 303 16.19 23.92 37.59
N GLU A 304 15.40 23.70 38.64
CA GLU A 304 14.16 22.93 38.54
C GLU A 304 13.08 23.64 37.70
N PRO A 305 12.77 24.94 37.92
CA PRO A 305 11.74 25.62 37.14
C PRO A 305 12.05 25.69 35.64
N VAL A 306 13.30 25.96 35.27
CA VAL A 306 13.72 26.07 33.88
C VAL A 306 13.71 24.70 33.20
N TRP A 307 14.10 23.64 33.92
CA TRP A 307 14.03 22.27 33.43
C TRP A 307 12.60 21.79 33.21
N GLU A 308 11.70 21.98 34.17
CA GLU A 308 10.30 21.56 34.02
C GLU A 308 9.60 22.31 32.87
N ARG A 309 9.92 23.59 32.64
CA ARG A 309 9.44 24.36 31.49
C ARG A 309 9.89 23.74 30.16
N PHE A 310 11.18 23.41 30.02
CA PHE A 310 11.72 22.79 28.83
C PHE A 310 11.13 21.39 28.58
N LYS A 311 11.00 20.58 29.64
CA LYS A 311 10.43 19.23 29.61
C LYS A 311 8.95 19.25 29.22
N ALA A 312 8.17 20.21 29.72
CA ALA A 312 6.77 20.36 29.35
C ALA A 312 6.59 20.66 27.85
N ALA A 313 7.40 21.57 27.29
CA ALA A 313 7.41 21.85 25.84
C ALA A 313 7.82 20.61 25.02
N THR A 314 8.88 19.92 25.47
CA THR A 314 9.38 18.66 24.87
C THR A 314 8.28 17.59 24.82
N SER A 315 7.57 17.37 25.93
CA SER A 315 6.49 16.37 25.99
C SER A 315 5.38 16.69 24.99
N LYS A 316 4.94 17.95 24.90
CA LYS A 316 3.88 18.35 23.96
C LYS A 316 4.26 18.10 22.50
N ILE A 317 5.51 18.39 22.11
CA ILE A 317 6.00 18.16 20.74
C ILE A 317 6.05 16.66 20.45
N ASN A 318 6.59 15.85 21.37
CA ASN A 318 6.64 14.40 21.21
C ASN A 318 5.24 13.78 21.14
N ASP A 319 4.30 14.20 22.00
CA ASP A 319 2.92 13.72 21.98
C ASP A 319 2.24 14.05 20.65
N SER A 320 2.47 15.25 20.11
CA SER A 320 1.94 15.68 18.81
C SER A 320 2.55 14.87 17.66
N TYR A 321 3.85 14.58 17.74
CA TYR A 321 4.56 13.71 16.80
C TYR A 321 3.99 12.30 16.80
N HIS A 322 3.86 11.67 17.98
CA HIS A 322 3.29 10.34 18.10
C HIS A 322 1.86 10.26 17.59
N LYS A 323 1.00 11.22 17.97
CA LYS A 323 -0.40 11.28 17.49
C LYS A 323 -0.50 11.43 15.98
N PHE A 324 0.36 12.23 15.36
CA PHE A 324 0.38 12.39 13.91
C PHE A 324 0.72 11.08 13.18
N PHE A 325 1.75 10.37 13.64
CA PHE A 325 2.13 9.08 13.05
C PHE A 325 1.09 7.98 13.34
N GLU A 326 0.46 7.99 14.51
CA GLU A 326 -0.66 7.10 14.83
C GLU A 326 -1.87 7.39 13.95
N SER A 327 -2.27 8.65 13.77
CA SER A 327 -3.39 9.00 12.89
C SER A 327 -3.10 8.64 11.43
N LEU A 328 -1.89 8.85 10.95
CA LEU A 328 -1.48 8.50 9.60
C LEU A 328 -1.43 6.99 9.40
N LYS A 329 -1.01 6.22 10.41
CA LYS A 329 -1.07 4.76 10.41
C LYS A 329 -2.52 4.27 10.40
N GLN A 330 -3.39 4.85 11.22
CA GLN A 330 -4.81 4.52 11.28
C GLN A 330 -5.51 4.81 9.95
N GLU A 331 -5.27 5.98 9.35
CA GLU A 331 -5.80 6.35 8.03
C GLU A 331 -5.33 5.36 6.95
N GLN A 332 -4.06 4.94 6.99
CA GLN A 332 -3.54 3.92 6.09
C GLN A 332 -4.19 2.55 6.31
N GLU A 333 -4.46 2.15 7.54
CA GLU A 333 -5.17 0.90 7.87
C GLU A 333 -6.64 0.94 7.45
N ASP A 334 -7.30 2.09 7.57
CA ASP A 334 -8.69 2.24 7.11
C ASP A 334 -8.77 2.28 5.59
N ASN A 335 -7.82 2.96 4.92
CA ASN A 335 -7.65 2.88 3.47
C ASN A 335 -7.34 1.44 2.99
N LEU A 336 -6.61 0.66 3.80
CA LEU A 336 -6.33 -0.75 3.51
C LEU A 336 -7.63 -1.55 3.49
N LYS A 337 -8.48 -1.40 4.52
CA LYS A 337 -9.79 -2.07 4.57
C LYS A 337 -10.67 -1.71 3.38
N VAL A 338 -10.77 -0.42 3.03
CA VAL A 338 -11.52 0.03 1.85
C VAL A 338 -10.99 -0.64 0.57
N LYS A 339 -9.67 -0.71 0.40
CA LYS A 339 -9.07 -1.38 -0.76
C LYS A 339 -9.27 -2.89 -0.76
N GLU A 340 -9.29 -3.54 0.40
CA GLU A 340 -9.63 -4.95 0.55
C GLU A 340 -11.10 -5.22 0.18
N GLU A 341 -12.03 -4.34 0.60
CA GLU A 341 -13.44 -4.41 0.20
C GLU A 341 -13.62 -4.24 -1.30
N ILE A 342 -12.92 -3.27 -1.92
CA ILE A 342 -12.92 -3.08 -3.38
C ILE A 342 -12.40 -4.35 -4.08
N CYS A 343 -11.34 -4.96 -3.57
CA CYS A 343 -10.84 -6.23 -4.11
C CYS A 343 -11.88 -7.35 -4.00
N GLY A 344 -12.58 -7.44 -2.86
CA GLY A 344 -13.65 -8.40 -2.65
C GLY A 344 -14.80 -8.22 -3.64
N LYS A 345 -15.28 -6.98 -3.82
CA LYS A 345 -16.32 -6.64 -4.80
C LYS A 345 -15.86 -6.96 -6.24
N ALA A 346 -14.64 -6.59 -6.61
CA ALA A 346 -14.08 -6.89 -7.92
C ALA A 346 -13.95 -8.40 -8.17
N ALA A 347 -13.53 -9.18 -7.16
CA ALA A 347 -13.45 -10.62 -7.24
C ALA A 347 -14.84 -11.28 -7.40
N ALA A 348 -15.86 -10.77 -6.69
CA ALA A 348 -17.23 -11.26 -6.84
C ALA A 348 -17.79 -11.00 -8.25
N ILE A 349 -17.55 -9.81 -8.82
CA ILE A 349 -17.93 -9.49 -10.21
C ILE A 349 -17.14 -10.37 -11.19
N ALA A 350 -15.85 -10.60 -10.95
CA ALA A 350 -15.03 -11.45 -11.81
C ALA A 350 -15.45 -12.92 -11.77
N ALA A 351 -16.01 -13.41 -10.65
CA ALA A 351 -16.47 -14.78 -10.47
C ALA A 351 -17.87 -15.02 -11.03
N ALA A 352 -18.75 -14.01 -11.00
CA ALA A 352 -20.13 -14.12 -11.46
C ALA A 352 -20.26 -14.60 -12.93
N GLU A 353 -21.42 -15.19 -13.23
CA GLU A 353 -21.79 -15.65 -14.57
C GLU A 353 -22.70 -14.65 -15.25
N TYR A 354 -22.47 -14.42 -16.54
CA TYR A 354 -23.21 -13.46 -17.35
C TYR A 354 -23.63 -14.12 -18.66
N GLN A 355 -24.92 -14.07 -18.97
CA GLN A 355 -25.51 -14.74 -20.13
C GLN A 355 -25.74 -13.77 -21.29
N GLY A 356 -25.76 -12.46 -21.03
CA GLY A 356 -26.10 -11.44 -22.03
C GLY A 356 -25.11 -10.28 -22.16
N ILE A 357 -25.10 -9.64 -23.34
CA ILE A 357 -24.30 -8.44 -23.65
C ILE A 357 -24.58 -7.30 -22.65
N LYS A 358 -25.86 -7.10 -22.28
CA LYS A 358 -26.26 -6.04 -21.34
C LYS A 358 -25.64 -6.26 -19.96
N GLU A 359 -25.67 -7.50 -19.46
CA GLU A 359 -25.09 -7.89 -18.17
C GLU A 359 -23.57 -7.71 -18.17
N TRP A 360 -22.88 -8.17 -19.23
CA TRP A 360 -21.43 -7.96 -19.41
C TRP A 360 -21.03 -6.49 -19.48
N ASN A 361 -21.90 -5.62 -19.97
CA ASN A 361 -21.64 -4.18 -20.03
C ASN A 361 -21.91 -3.50 -18.68
N ALA A 362 -23.00 -3.86 -17.99
CA ALA A 362 -23.27 -3.38 -16.64
C ALA A 362 -22.17 -3.79 -15.65
N ALA A 363 -21.75 -5.06 -15.67
CA ALA A 363 -20.65 -5.55 -14.84
C ALA A 363 -19.32 -4.84 -15.14
N ALA A 364 -19.05 -4.54 -16.42
CA ALA A 364 -17.85 -3.78 -16.79
C ALA A 364 -17.89 -2.34 -16.27
N GLN A 365 -19.06 -1.71 -16.29
CA GLN A 365 -19.25 -0.37 -15.72
C GLN A 365 -19.00 -0.38 -14.21
N ASN A 366 -19.53 -1.38 -13.49
CA ASN A 366 -19.26 -1.55 -12.06
C ASN A 366 -17.75 -1.74 -11.76
N ILE A 367 -17.01 -2.48 -12.59
CA ILE A 367 -15.54 -2.60 -12.42
C ILE A 367 -14.84 -1.26 -12.67
N ILE A 368 -15.29 -0.48 -13.65
CA ILE A 368 -14.73 0.86 -13.92
C ILE A 368 -14.99 1.80 -12.74
N GLU A 369 -16.18 1.75 -12.14
CA GLU A 369 -16.51 2.50 -10.94
C GLU A 369 -15.63 2.09 -9.76
N LEU A 370 -15.41 0.78 -9.55
CA LEU A 370 -14.46 0.28 -8.55
C LEU A 370 -13.01 0.72 -8.82
N GLN A 371 -12.60 0.87 -10.09
CA GLN A 371 -11.28 1.40 -10.44
C GLN A 371 -11.17 2.89 -10.09
N GLU A 372 -12.24 3.67 -10.25
CA GLU A 372 -12.28 5.06 -9.81
C GLU A 372 -12.28 5.16 -8.28
N GLU A 373 -13.09 4.36 -7.57
CA GLU A 373 -13.04 4.26 -6.11
C GLU A 373 -11.62 3.88 -5.61
N TRP A 374 -10.96 2.94 -6.30
CA TRP A 374 -9.59 2.55 -6.00
C TRP A 374 -8.59 3.71 -6.15
N LYS A 375 -8.73 4.55 -7.19
CA LYS A 375 -7.85 5.72 -7.39
C LYS A 375 -8.07 6.80 -6.33
N HIS A 376 -9.31 6.99 -5.89
CA HIS A 376 -9.67 7.98 -4.88
C HIS A 376 -9.39 7.49 -3.45
N SER A 377 -9.32 6.17 -3.24
CA SER A 377 -8.92 5.61 -1.95
C SER A 377 -7.44 5.90 -1.65
N GLY A 378 -7.18 6.37 -0.43
CA GLY A 378 -5.90 6.94 -0.02
C GLY A 378 -4.72 5.95 -0.01
N THR A 379 -3.62 6.39 0.59
CA THR A 379 -2.40 5.57 0.66
C THR A 379 -2.58 4.43 1.66
N VAL A 380 -1.98 3.28 1.36
CA VAL A 380 -1.96 2.09 2.23
C VAL A 380 -0.55 1.80 2.73
N PRO A 381 -0.40 0.99 3.80
CA PRO A 381 0.91 0.60 4.32
C PRO A 381 1.79 -0.01 3.23
N GLN A 382 3.07 0.39 3.22
CA GLN A 382 4.02 0.00 2.17
C GLN A 382 4.14 -1.53 1.99
N LYS A 383 4.04 -2.28 3.09
CA LYS A 383 4.12 -3.75 3.10
C LYS A 383 2.99 -4.39 2.28
N GLU A 384 1.79 -3.83 2.37
CA GLU A 384 0.57 -4.39 1.79
C GLU A 384 0.25 -3.85 0.38
N ARG A 385 0.78 -2.67 0.05
CA ARG A 385 0.54 -1.97 -1.22
C ARG A 385 0.62 -2.88 -2.44
N ASN A 386 1.70 -3.66 -2.55
CA ASN A 386 1.93 -4.53 -3.70
C ASN A 386 1.01 -5.75 -3.70
N ARG A 387 0.67 -6.30 -2.53
CA ARG A 387 -0.24 -7.44 -2.40
C ARG A 387 -1.61 -7.07 -2.91
N ILE A 388 -2.21 -6.00 -2.36
CA ILE A 388 -3.57 -5.61 -2.73
C ILE A 388 -3.64 -5.15 -4.18
N PHE A 389 -2.67 -4.36 -4.67
CA PHE A 389 -2.66 -3.95 -6.07
C PHE A 389 -2.64 -5.14 -7.04
N LYS A 390 -1.83 -6.18 -6.74
CA LYS A 390 -1.79 -7.41 -7.54
C LYS A 390 -3.13 -8.13 -7.49
N THR A 391 -3.74 -8.27 -6.31
CA THR A 391 -5.05 -8.93 -6.16
C THR A 391 -6.14 -8.19 -6.93
N PHE A 392 -6.23 -6.87 -6.78
CA PHE A 392 -7.21 -6.05 -7.50
C PHE A 392 -7.04 -6.19 -9.01
N ARG A 393 -5.80 -6.05 -9.50
CA ARG A 393 -5.50 -6.13 -10.92
C ARG A 393 -5.79 -7.52 -11.49
N ALA A 394 -5.45 -8.59 -10.76
CA ALA A 394 -5.77 -9.96 -11.17
C ALA A 394 -7.28 -10.17 -11.33
N SER A 395 -8.10 -9.64 -10.41
CA SER A 395 -9.56 -9.69 -10.51
C SER A 395 -10.07 -8.95 -11.75
N CYS A 396 -9.59 -7.72 -11.99
CA CYS A 396 -9.95 -6.96 -13.18
C CYS A 396 -9.54 -7.67 -14.48
N ASP A 397 -8.29 -8.14 -14.56
CA ASP A 397 -7.76 -8.83 -15.74
C ASP A 397 -8.56 -10.12 -16.01
N THR A 398 -8.91 -10.86 -14.96
CA THR A 398 -9.77 -12.06 -15.07
C THR A 398 -11.12 -11.72 -15.69
N PHE A 399 -11.80 -10.69 -15.18
CA PHE A 399 -13.09 -10.27 -15.73
C PHE A 399 -13.00 -9.84 -17.20
N PHE A 400 -12.04 -8.96 -17.55
CA PHE A 400 -11.92 -8.45 -18.93
C PHE A 400 -11.46 -9.53 -19.91
N ASN A 401 -10.65 -10.50 -19.48
CA ASN A 401 -10.30 -11.66 -20.29
C ASN A 401 -11.53 -12.54 -20.56
N ARG A 402 -12.36 -12.82 -19.54
CA ARG A 402 -13.62 -13.57 -19.72
C ARG A 402 -14.59 -12.82 -20.64
N LYS A 403 -14.73 -11.51 -20.47
CA LYS A 403 -15.55 -10.66 -21.36
C LYS A 403 -15.05 -10.75 -22.80
N ARG A 404 -13.73 -10.62 -23.03
CA ARG A 404 -13.14 -10.74 -24.37
C ARG A 404 -13.43 -12.10 -25.00
N GLU A 405 -13.28 -13.18 -24.23
CA GLU A 405 -13.55 -14.53 -24.69
C GLU A 405 -15.04 -14.73 -25.05
N PHE A 406 -15.96 -14.18 -24.26
CA PHE A 406 -17.39 -14.19 -24.58
C PHE A 406 -17.70 -13.51 -25.92
N TYR A 407 -17.15 -12.30 -26.17
CA TYR A 407 -17.36 -11.61 -27.44
C TYR A 407 -16.72 -12.34 -28.62
N LYS A 408 -15.57 -12.99 -28.41
CA LYS A 408 -14.91 -13.82 -29.41
C LYS A 408 -15.78 -15.03 -29.77
N GLN A 409 -16.26 -15.78 -28.78
CA GLN A 409 -17.15 -16.92 -28.98
C GLN A 409 -18.46 -16.53 -29.69
N MET A 410 -19.06 -15.40 -29.27
CA MET A 410 -20.26 -14.87 -29.94
C MET A 410 -20.00 -14.54 -31.42
N LEU A 411 -18.85 -13.95 -31.74
CA LEU A 411 -18.48 -13.63 -33.12
C LEU A 411 -18.26 -14.90 -33.95
N GLU A 412 -17.54 -15.89 -33.39
CA GLU A 412 -17.33 -17.19 -34.03
C GLU A 412 -18.65 -17.95 -34.27
N GLU A 413 -19.59 -17.89 -33.33
CA GLU A 413 -20.93 -18.48 -33.50
C GLU A 413 -21.70 -17.77 -34.63
N GLN A 414 -21.66 -16.44 -34.66
CA GLN A 414 -22.28 -15.68 -35.75
C GLN A 414 -21.65 -16.02 -37.11
N GLU A 415 -20.32 -16.18 -37.17
CA GLU A 415 -19.61 -16.55 -38.40
C GLU A 415 -19.99 -17.97 -38.86
N LYS A 416 -20.11 -18.94 -37.95
CA LYS A 416 -20.67 -20.28 -38.24
C LYS A 416 -22.12 -20.19 -38.75
N ASN A 417 -22.95 -19.36 -38.13
CA ASN A 417 -24.33 -19.13 -38.59
C ASN A 417 -24.38 -18.50 -39.99
N LEU A 418 -23.44 -17.62 -40.32
CA LEU A 418 -23.30 -17.03 -41.66
C LEU A 418 -22.94 -18.11 -42.70
N GLU A 419 -22.00 -18.99 -42.37
CA GLU A 419 -21.61 -20.10 -43.25
C GLU A 419 -22.80 -21.05 -43.51
N LEU A 420 -23.53 -21.45 -42.46
CA LEU A 420 -24.72 -22.29 -42.58
C LEU A 420 -25.81 -21.62 -43.43
N LYS A 421 -26.06 -20.33 -43.22
CA LYS A 421 -27.02 -19.56 -44.04
C LYS A 421 -26.57 -19.45 -45.49
N THR A 422 -25.27 -19.33 -45.74
CA THR A 422 -24.71 -19.30 -47.09
C THR A 422 -24.90 -20.63 -47.81
N LYS A 423 -24.65 -21.75 -47.13
CA LYS A 423 -24.93 -23.09 -47.68
C LYS A 423 -26.42 -23.30 -47.97
N LEU A 424 -27.32 -22.74 -47.16
CA LEU A 424 -28.76 -22.78 -47.46
C LEU A 424 -29.12 -21.96 -48.70
N CYS A 425 -28.54 -20.78 -48.90
CA CYS A 425 -28.73 -20.01 -50.13
C CYS A 425 -28.32 -20.85 -51.35
N GLU A 426 -27.13 -21.45 -51.32
CA GLU A 426 -26.62 -22.28 -52.43
C GLU A 426 -27.54 -23.48 -52.72
N LYS A 427 -28.05 -24.14 -51.67
CA LYS A 427 -29.01 -25.25 -51.82
C LYS A 427 -30.34 -24.83 -52.47
N VAL A 428 -30.87 -23.65 -52.13
CA VAL A 428 -32.10 -23.13 -52.74
C VAL A 428 -31.83 -22.69 -54.18
N GLU A 429 -30.72 -21.98 -54.41
CA GLU A 429 -30.32 -21.53 -55.74
C GLU A 429 -30.15 -22.69 -56.73
N ALA A 430 -29.63 -23.84 -56.28
CA ALA A 430 -29.47 -25.03 -57.11
C ALA A 430 -30.81 -25.67 -57.56
N ILE A 431 -31.90 -25.43 -56.84
CA ILE A 431 -33.22 -26.05 -57.12
C ILE A 431 -34.27 -25.04 -57.60
N LYS A 432 -33.92 -23.75 -57.70
CA LYS A 432 -34.87 -22.66 -57.98
C LYS A 432 -35.55 -22.76 -59.36
N ASP A 433 -34.85 -23.35 -60.34
CA ASP A 433 -35.32 -23.52 -61.72
C ASP A 433 -35.90 -24.93 -61.98
N SER A 434 -36.07 -25.74 -60.93
CA SER A 434 -36.63 -27.09 -61.04
C SER A 434 -38.13 -27.07 -61.36
N THR A 435 -38.55 -27.89 -62.31
CA THR A 435 -39.96 -28.06 -62.71
C THR A 435 -40.70 -29.13 -61.91
N ASP A 436 -40.01 -29.84 -61.01
CA ASP A 436 -40.62 -30.78 -60.08
C ASP A 436 -41.33 -30.05 -58.94
N TRP A 437 -42.47 -29.42 -59.26
CA TRP A 437 -43.14 -28.44 -58.42
C TRP A 437 -43.43 -28.94 -57.00
N LYS A 438 -43.90 -30.18 -56.84
CA LYS A 438 -44.29 -30.73 -55.53
C LYS A 438 -43.07 -30.99 -54.64
N ILE A 439 -42.11 -31.77 -55.14
CA ILE A 439 -40.89 -32.16 -54.40
C ILE A 439 -40.04 -30.92 -54.07
N THR A 440 -39.91 -30.00 -55.02
CA THR A 440 -39.11 -28.78 -54.83
C THR A 440 -39.77 -27.82 -53.83
N THR A 441 -41.10 -27.72 -53.83
CA THR A 441 -41.85 -26.94 -52.81
C THR A 441 -41.54 -27.46 -51.40
N ASP A 442 -41.62 -28.78 -51.19
CA ASP A 442 -41.38 -29.38 -49.87
C ASP A 442 -39.94 -29.16 -49.39
N LYS A 443 -38.96 -29.28 -50.30
CA LYS A 443 -37.54 -29.00 -50.01
C LYS A 443 -37.30 -27.55 -49.64
N ILE A 444 -37.84 -26.59 -50.41
CA ILE A 444 -37.70 -25.14 -50.11
C ILE A 444 -38.35 -24.81 -48.77
N ILE A 445 -39.52 -25.38 -48.45
CA ILE A 445 -40.16 -25.22 -47.13
C ILE A 445 -39.27 -25.77 -46.02
N SER A 446 -38.62 -26.93 -46.22
CA SER A 446 -37.65 -27.47 -45.26
C SER A 446 -36.48 -26.51 -45.03
N TYR A 447 -35.89 -25.97 -46.10
CA TYR A 447 -34.80 -24.99 -45.99
C TYR A 447 -35.24 -23.68 -45.32
N GLN A 448 -36.47 -23.22 -45.54
CA GLN A 448 -37.03 -22.08 -44.80
C GLN A 448 -37.19 -22.37 -43.30
N LYS A 449 -37.53 -23.60 -42.92
CA LYS A 449 -37.56 -24.03 -41.51
C LYS A 449 -36.16 -24.09 -40.91
N GLU A 450 -35.19 -24.65 -41.62
CA GLU A 450 -33.78 -24.68 -41.22
C GLU A 450 -33.22 -23.26 -41.05
N TRP A 451 -33.52 -22.35 -41.97
CA TRP A 451 -33.11 -20.94 -41.88
C TRP A 451 -33.57 -20.27 -40.58
N LYS A 452 -34.82 -20.53 -40.17
CA LYS A 452 -35.39 -19.99 -38.92
C LYS A 452 -34.76 -20.59 -37.66
N LYS A 453 -34.22 -21.82 -37.75
CA LYS A 453 -33.50 -22.46 -36.64
C LYS A 453 -32.07 -21.95 -36.48
N ILE A 454 -31.44 -21.50 -37.55
CA ILE A 454 -30.09 -20.95 -37.49
C ILE A 454 -30.14 -19.57 -36.82
N GLY A 455 -29.27 -19.36 -35.84
CA GLY A 455 -29.15 -18.12 -35.09
C GLY A 455 -28.78 -16.90 -35.96
N PRO A 456 -28.64 -15.72 -35.34
CA PRO A 456 -28.27 -14.50 -36.05
C PRO A 456 -26.86 -14.65 -36.68
N ALA A 457 -26.69 -14.07 -37.86
CA ALA A 457 -25.40 -13.90 -38.53
C ALA A 457 -24.85 -12.49 -38.24
N PRO A 458 -23.57 -12.18 -38.55
CA PRO A 458 -23.01 -10.87 -38.30
C PRO A 458 -23.83 -9.80 -39.02
N ARG A 459 -24.15 -8.72 -38.32
CA ARG A 459 -25.09 -7.68 -38.77
C ARG A 459 -24.75 -7.12 -40.16
N LYS A 460 -23.45 -7.04 -40.49
CA LYS A 460 -22.92 -6.60 -41.78
C LYS A 460 -23.40 -7.47 -42.96
N TYR A 461 -23.54 -8.78 -42.77
CA TYR A 461 -23.88 -9.74 -43.82
C TYR A 461 -25.33 -10.26 -43.73
N SER A 462 -25.95 -10.15 -42.56
CA SER A 462 -27.29 -10.69 -42.27
C SER A 462 -28.36 -10.26 -43.29
N ASN A 463 -28.41 -8.97 -43.66
CA ASN A 463 -29.39 -8.49 -44.63
C ASN A 463 -29.10 -9.02 -46.03
N LYS A 464 -27.83 -8.96 -46.47
CA LYS A 464 -27.42 -9.44 -47.80
C LYS A 464 -27.76 -10.91 -47.99
N ILE A 465 -27.46 -11.75 -47.00
CA ILE A 465 -27.73 -13.18 -47.09
C ILE A 465 -29.22 -13.49 -47.05
N TRP A 466 -30.00 -12.74 -46.25
CA TRP A 466 -31.46 -12.88 -46.23
C TRP A 466 -32.11 -12.51 -47.57
N PHE A 467 -31.69 -11.40 -48.19
CA PHE A 467 -32.18 -11.01 -49.50
C PHE A 467 -31.84 -12.04 -50.57
N ARG A 468 -30.61 -12.60 -50.54
CA ARG A 468 -30.19 -13.68 -51.45
C ARG A 468 -31.07 -14.93 -51.30
N PHE A 469 -31.26 -15.41 -50.07
CA PHE A 469 -32.11 -16.55 -49.77
C PHE A 469 -33.56 -16.33 -50.21
N ARG A 470 -34.11 -15.16 -49.90
CA ARG A 470 -35.48 -14.80 -50.24
C ARG A 470 -35.68 -14.69 -51.75
N ALA A 471 -34.78 -14.02 -52.46
CA ALA A 471 -34.85 -13.87 -53.91
C ALA A 471 -34.89 -15.24 -54.60
N ALA A 472 -34.04 -16.19 -54.19
CA ALA A 472 -34.04 -17.54 -54.75
C ALA A 472 -35.33 -18.32 -54.45
N CYS A 473 -35.92 -18.14 -53.26
CA CYS A 473 -37.23 -18.72 -52.95
C CYS A 473 -38.35 -18.09 -53.79
N ASP A 474 -38.37 -16.75 -53.86
CA ASP A 474 -39.39 -15.97 -54.58
C ASP A 474 -39.34 -16.30 -56.08
N GLU A 475 -38.15 -16.51 -56.67
CA GLU A 475 -37.98 -16.91 -58.07
C GLU A 475 -38.69 -18.25 -58.37
N PHE A 476 -38.47 -19.29 -57.56
CA PHE A 476 -39.16 -20.58 -57.73
C PHE A 476 -40.69 -20.43 -57.61
N PHE A 477 -41.18 -19.72 -56.59
CA PHE A 477 -42.62 -19.56 -56.38
C PHE A 477 -43.26 -18.68 -57.46
N ASN A 478 -42.56 -17.68 -57.98
CA ASN A 478 -43.00 -16.87 -59.11
C ASN A 478 -43.07 -17.71 -60.39
N ASN A 479 -42.06 -18.54 -60.67
CA ASN A 479 -42.05 -19.46 -61.82
C ASN A 479 -43.21 -20.46 -61.72
N LYS A 480 -43.41 -21.05 -60.53
CA LYS A 480 -44.54 -21.94 -60.24
C LYS A 480 -45.88 -21.23 -60.48
N ASN A 481 -46.05 -20.04 -59.92
CA ASN A 481 -47.30 -19.28 -60.06
C ASN A 481 -47.55 -18.88 -61.52
N ALA A 482 -46.53 -18.48 -62.27
CA ALA A 482 -46.63 -18.18 -63.69
C ALA A 482 -47.07 -19.41 -64.51
N HIS A 483 -46.49 -20.58 -64.22
CA HIS A 483 -46.86 -21.85 -64.87
C HIS A 483 -48.34 -22.20 -64.63
N PHE A 484 -48.80 -22.15 -63.37
CA PHE A 484 -50.21 -22.45 -63.05
C PHE A 484 -51.18 -21.36 -63.53
N LYS A 485 -50.80 -20.08 -63.50
CA LYS A 485 -51.63 -18.98 -64.02
C LYS A 485 -51.86 -19.10 -65.54
N SER A 486 -50.86 -19.56 -66.29
CA SER A 486 -51.02 -19.84 -67.73
C SER A 486 -52.05 -20.95 -67.95
N ILE A 487 -51.96 -22.03 -67.17
CA ILE A 487 -52.91 -23.16 -67.23
C ILE A 487 -54.31 -22.69 -66.86
N ASP A 488 -54.47 -21.90 -65.80
CA ASP A 488 -55.77 -21.40 -65.35
C ASP A 488 -56.43 -20.52 -66.43
N SER A 489 -55.65 -19.66 -67.10
CA SER A 489 -56.16 -18.80 -68.19
C SER A 489 -56.59 -19.60 -69.43
N GLU A 490 -55.83 -20.64 -69.80
CA GLU A 490 -56.23 -21.55 -70.88
C GLU A 490 -57.52 -22.31 -70.53
N GLN A 491 -57.61 -22.80 -69.29
CA GLN A 491 -58.81 -23.48 -68.81
C GLN A 491 -60.04 -22.54 -68.80
N GLU A 492 -59.89 -21.28 -68.39
CA GLU A 492 -60.97 -20.28 -68.44
C GLU A 492 -61.44 -20.00 -69.88
N LYS A 493 -60.52 -19.87 -70.85
CA LYS A 493 -60.90 -19.74 -72.28
C LYS A 493 -61.65 -20.96 -72.79
N ASN A 494 -61.20 -22.16 -72.41
CA ASN A 494 -61.88 -23.40 -72.75
C ASN A 494 -63.28 -23.46 -72.12
N LEU A 495 -63.45 -22.94 -70.90
CA LEU A 495 -64.75 -22.85 -70.23
C LEU A 495 -65.72 -21.94 -71.00
N GLU A 496 -65.27 -20.77 -71.46
CA GLU A 496 -66.06 -19.87 -72.29
C GLU A 496 -66.45 -20.55 -73.62
N ALA A 497 -65.51 -21.20 -74.30
CA ALA A 497 -65.78 -21.93 -75.53
C ALA A 497 -66.79 -23.07 -75.34
N LYS A 498 -66.70 -23.83 -74.23
CA LYS A 498 -67.69 -24.88 -73.91
C LYS A 498 -69.07 -24.31 -73.57
N LYS A 499 -69.15 -23.17 -72.87
CA LYS A 499 -70.42 -22.47 -72.62
C LYS A 499 -71.04 -21.92 -73.90
N ALA A 500 -70.23 -21.36 -74.80
CA ALA A 500 -70.69 -20.90 -76.11
C ALA A 500 -71.22 -22.07 -76.97
N LEU A 501 -70.52 -23.21 -76.97
CA LEU A 501 -70.98 -24.41 -77.67
C LEU A 501 -72.30 -24.94 -77.10
N ILE A 502 -72.48 -24.92 -75.77
CA ILE A 502 -73.76 -25.26 -75.13
C ILE A 502 -74.90 -24.37 -75.64
N GLU A 503 -74.66 -23.07 -75.77
CA GLU A 503 -75.68 -22.13 -76.24
C GLU A 503 -75.98 -22.33 -77.73
N GLU A 504 -74.96 -22.59 -78.55
CA GLU A 504 -75.13 -22.98 -79.97
C GLU A 504 -75.99 -24.24 -80.10
N VAL A 505 -75.74 -25.24 -79.26
CA VAL A 505 -76.52 -26.49 -79.25
C VAL A 505 -77.96 -26.23 -78.83
N LYS A 506 -78.26 -25.32 -77.88
CA LYS A 506 -79.65 -24.97 -77.51
C LYS A 506 -80.42 -24.26 -78.62
N GLN A 507 -79.72 -23.49 -79.46
CA GLN A 507 -80.32 -22.77 -80.57
C GLN A 507 -80.53 -23.66 -81.81
N PHE A 508 -79.96 -24.86 -81.80
CA PHE A 508 -80.12 -25.83 -82.89
C PHE A 508 -81.60 -26.24 -83.04
N GLN A 509 -82.11 -26.14 -84.26
CA GLN A 509 -83.46 -26.57 -84.63
C GLN A 509 -83.39 -27.87 -85.44
N LEU A 510 -84.29 -28.79 -85.14
CA LEU A 510 -84.39 -30.08 -85.83
C LEU A 510 -85.01 -29.88 -87.22
N VAL A 511 -84.40 -30.49 -88.24
CA VAL A 511 -84.95 -30.59 -89.60
C VAL A 511 -85.67 -31.93 -89.75
N ASP A 512 -86.54 -32.10 -90.75
CA ASP A 512 -87.30 -33.36 -90.94
C ASP A 512 -86.42 -34.59 -91.24
N ASP A 513 -85.14 -34.41 -91.58
CA ASP A 513 -84.17 -35.49 -91.77
C ASP A 513 -83.46 -35.88 -90.46
N ASN A 514 -83.76 -37.08 -89.96
CA ASN A 514 -83.15 -37.64 -88.75
C ASN A 514 -81.66 -37.94 -88.92
N GLU A 515 -81.18 -38.33 -90.11
CA GLU A 515 -79.76 -38.65 -90.33
C GLU A 515 -78.90 -37.39 -90.27
N GLU A 516 -79.37 -36.29 -90.87
CA GLU A 516 -78.69 -35.00 -90.84
C GLU A 516 -78.63 -34.43 -89.41
N ASN A 517 -79.71 -34.57 -88.64
CA ASN A 517 -79.75 -34.16 -87.23
C ASN A 517 -78.75 -34.95 -86.37
N ILE A 518 -78.66 -36.27 -86.55
CA ILE A 518 -77.69 -37.11 -85.83
C ILE A 518 -76.26 -36.73 -86.17
N LYS A 519 -75.97 -36.44 -87.44
CA LYS A 519 -74.64 -35.99 -87.89
C LYS A 519 -74.23 -34.68 -87.21
N LYS A 520 -75.11 -33.68 -87.18
CA LYS A 520 -74.84 -32.39 -86.50
C LYS A 520 -74.68 -32.56 -84.99
N LEU A 521 -75.46 -33.41 -84.34
CA LEU A 521 -75.29 -33.73 -82.90
C LEU A 521 -73.93 -34.40 -82.62
N LYS A 522 -73.46 -35.28 -83.52
CA LYS A 522 -72.12 -35.89 -83.43
C LYS A 522 -71.01 -34.86 -83.67
N GLU A 523 -71.21 -33.91 -84.58
CA GLU A 523 -70.27 -32.78 -84.79
C GLU A 523 -70.18 -31.87 -83.55
N PHE A 524 -71.29 -31.59 -82.87
CA PHE A 524 -71.27 -30.87 -81.59
C PHE A 524 -70.50 -31.62 -80.51
N GLN A 525 -70.67 -32.94 -80.41
CA GLN A 525 -69.90 -33.77 -79.47
C GLN A 525 -68.40 -33.80 -79.81
N ALA A 526 -68.04 -33.84 -81.09
CA ALA A 526 -66.65 -33.78 -81.52
C ALA A 526 -66.00 -32.44 -81.14
N ARG A 527 -66.67 -31.32 -81.43
CA ARG A 527 -66.21 -29.97 -81.02
C ARG A 527 -66.08 -29.84 -79.50
N TRP A 528 -66.99 -30.42 -78.73
CA TRP A 528 -66.92 -30.42 -77.27
C TRP A 528 -65.66 -31.10 -76.72
N ASN A 529 -65.26 -32.21 -77.35
CA ASN A 529 -64.07 -32.96 -76.97
C ASN A 529 -62.78 -32.22 -77.36
N ASP A 530 -62.79 -31.46 -78.46
CA ASP A 530 -61.64 -30.70 -78.96
C ASP A 530 -61.29 -29.46 -78.12
N ILE A 531 -62.28 -28.80 -77.49
CA ILE A 531 -62.09 -27.59 -76.67
C ILE A 531 -61.23 -27.82 -75.40
N GLY A 532 -60.87 -29.06 -75.06
CA GLY A 532 -59.91 -29.35 -73.98
C GLY A 532 -60.47 -29.23 -72.56
N PHE A 533 -59.61 -28.99 -71.57
CA PHE A 533 -59.96 -28.98 -70.15
C PHE A 533 -60.45 -27.62 -69.65
N VAL A 534 -61.38 -27.64 -68.70
CA VAL A 534 -61.96 -26.46 -68.04
C VAL A 534 -61.66 -26.49 -66.54
N PRO A 535 -61.80 -25.37 -65.79
CA PRO A 535 -61.48 -25.31 -64.38
C PRO A 535 -62.26 -26.37 -63.59
N ILE A 536 -61.56 -27.06 -62.69
CA ILE A 536 -62.10 -28.24 -61.96
C ILE A 536 -63.45 -27.94 -61.27
N LYS A 537 -63.64 -26.73 -60.75
CA LYS A 537 -64.88 -26.31 -60.07
C LYS A 537 -66.11 -26.34 -60.99
N GLU A 538 -65.95 -25.90 -62.24
CA GLU A 538 -67.04 -25.73 -63.21
C GLU A 538 -67.16 -26.94 -64.14
N LYS A 539 -66.16 -27.82 -64.14
CA LYS A 539 -66.04 -28.98 -65.03
C LYS A 539 -67.26 -29.88 -65.00
N GLU A 540 -67.70 -30.29 -63.80
CA GLU A 540 -68.82 -31.22 -63.65
C GLU A 540 -70.15 -30.58 -64.07
N ALA A 541 -70.40 -29.34 -63.66
CA ALA A 541 -71.62 -28.60 -63.99
C ALA A 541 -71.78 -28.41 -65.50
N VAL A 542 -70.74 -27.90 -66.17
CA VAL A 542 -70.75 -27.63 -67.61
C VAL A 542 -70.85 -28.93 -68.42
N GLN A 543 -70.19 -30.01 -67.97
CA GLN A 543 -70.32 -31.32 -68.58
C GLN A 543 -71.73 -31.91 -68.45
N GLU A 544 -72.38 -31.73 -67.30
CA GLU A 544 -73.73 -32.22 -67.08
C GLU A 544 -74.77 -31.47 -67.93
N GLU A 545 -74.64 -30.14 -68.04
CA GLU A 545 -75.50 -29.30 -68.87
C GLU A 545 -75.45 -29.71 -70.35
N PHE A 546 -74.24 -29.83 -70.92
CA PHE A 546 -74.07 -30.28 -72.31
C PHE A 546 -74.69 -31.66 -72.54
N ARG A 547 -74.44 -32.61 -71.63
CA ARG A 547 -74.99 -33.96 -71.73
C ARG A 547 -76.52 -33.97 -71.64
N LYS A 548 -77.12 -33.17 -70.76
CA LYS A 548 -78.59 -33.03 -70.66
C LYS A 548 -79.17 -32.52 -71.97
N ILE A 549 -78.62 -31.45 -72.54
CA ILE A 549 -79.12 -30.85 -73.78
C ILE A 549 -79.02 -31.84 -74.94
N ILE A 550 -77.87 -32.48 -75.13
CA ILE A 550 -77.68 -33.48 -76.18
C ILE A 550 -78.67 -34.64 -76.03
N ASN A 551 -78.88 -35.14 -74.80
CA ASN A 551 -79.89 -36.17 -74.56
C ASN A 551 -81.31 -35.70 -74.89
N THR A 552 -81.67 -34.45 -74.61
CA THR A 552 -83.01 -33.91 -74.96
C THR A 552 -83.23 -33.83 -76.48
N TYR A 553 -82.19 -33.55 -77.27
CA TYR A 553 -82.29 -33.60 -78.72
C TYR A 553 -82.47 -35.03 -79.23
N PHE A 554 -81.70 -36.00 -78.71
CA PHE A 554 -81.94 -37.42 -79.00
C PHE A 554 -83.32 -37.89 -78.52
N ASP A 555 -83.92 -37.24 -77.53
CA ASP A 555 -85.28 -37.54 -77.07
C ASP A 555 -86.38 -37.11 -78.04
N LYS A 556 -86.17 -36.00 -78.75
CA LYS A 556 -87.12 -35.38 -79.69
C LYS A 556 -87.09 -35.99 -81.09
N LEU A 557 -86.02 -36.73 -81.45
CA LEU A 557 -85.95 -37.44 -82.72
C LEU A 557 -86.90 -38.64 -82.72
N ASN A 558 -87.59 -38.87 -83.84
CA ASN A 558 -88.45 -40.05 -84.06
C ASN A 558 -87.59 -41.29 -84.36
N LEU A 559 -86.81 -41.71 -83.37
CA LEU A 559 -85.97 -42.91 -83.41
C LEU A 559 -86.63 -44.05 -82.64
N ASP A 560 -86.36 -45.28 -83.04
CA ASP A 560 -86.73 -46.46 -82.25
C ASP A 560 -86.06 -46.41 -80.87
N GLU A 561 -86.71 -46.98 -79.85
CA GLU A 561 -86.24 -46.95 -78.46
C GLU A 561 -84.85 -47.60 -78.32
N PHE A 562 -84.55 -48.58 -79.18
CA PHE A 562 -83.24 -49.22 -79.28
C PHE A 562 -82.13 -48.24 -79.70
N ASP A 563 -82.29 -47.57 -80.84
CA ASP A 563 -81.30 -46.66 -81.41
C ASP A 563 -81.08 -45.43 -80.52
N LYS A 564 -82.16 -44.92 -79.95
CA LYS A 564 -82.14 -43.83 -78.98
C LYS A 564 -81.31 -44.17 -77.74
N ASN A 565 -81.44 -45.39 -77.22
CA ASN A 565 -80.65 -45.86 -76.08
C ASN A 565 -79.18 -46.11 -76.43
N LEU A 566 -78.87 -46.50 -77.66
CA LEU A 566 -77.51 -46.70 -78.16
C LEU A 566 -76.79 -45.36 -78.37
N GLU A 567 -77.43 -44.38 -79.01
CA GLU A 567 -76.84 -43.06 -79.25
C GLU A 567 -76.65 -42.25 -77.94
N LYS A 568 -77.60 -42.31 -76.99
CA LYS A 568 -77.41 -41.76 -75.63
C LYS A 568 -76.23 -42.40 -74.89
N TYR A 569 -75.98 -43.69 -75.15
CA TYR A 569 -74.85 -44.39 -74.58
C TYR A 569 -73.53 -43.98 -75.24
N ARG A 570 -73.49 -43.90 -76.57
CA ARG A 570 -72.34 -43.34 -77.32
C ARG A 570 -72.00 -41.94 -76.83
N ALA A 571 -73.00 -41.07 -76.65
CA ALA A 571 -72.84 -39.74 -76.06
C ALA A 571 -72.24 -39.80 -74.64
N LYS A 572 -72.69 -40.73 -73.81
CA LYS A 572 -72.12 -40.95 -72.46
C LYS A 572 -70.65 -41.34 -72.54
N ILE A 573 -70.28 -42.28 -73.40
CA ILE A 573 -68.89 -42.76 -73.48
C ILE A 573 -67.98 -41.69 -74.11
N ASN A 574 -68.43 -40.99 -75.14
CA ASN A 574 -67.70 -39.86 -75.73
C ASN A 574 -67.41 -38.75 -74.69
N SER A 575 -68.27 -38.58 -73.68
CA SER A 575 -68.04 -37.65 -72.58
C SER A 575 -67.06 -38.16 -71.50
N LEU A 576 -66.77 -39.46 -71.47
CA LEU A 576 -65.77 -40.07 -70.57
C LEU A 576 -64.34 -39.96 -71.12
N ASP A 577 -64.24 -39.77 -72.44
CA ASP A 577 -62.98 -39.62 -73.19
C ASP A 577 -62.14 -38.42 -72.71
N SER A 578 -62.79 -37.37 -72.19
CA SER A 578 -62.14 -36.11 -71.80
C SER A 578 -61.58 -36.08 -70.36
N SER A 579 -61.16 -37.21 -69.77
CA SER A 579 -60.66 -37.24 -68.37
C SER A 579 -59.29 -37.90 -68.21
N GLU A 580 -58.46 -37.40 -67.28
CA GLU A 580 -57.09 -37.91 -67.02
C GLU A 580 -57.03 -39.40 -66.63
N ASN A 581 -58.16 -39.97 -66.18
CA ASN A 581 -58.31 -41.40 -65.90
C ASN A 581 -59.18 -42.11 -66.97
N LYS A 582 -59.01 -41.70 -68.24
CA LYS A 582 -59.76 -42.21 -69.40
C LYS A 582 -59.75 -43.74 -69.46
N GLU A 583 -58.55 -44.31 -69.49
CA GLU A 583 -58.34 -45.75 -69.70
C GLU A 583 -58.99 -46.58 -68.59
N PHE A 584 -58.76 -46.23 -67.33
CA PHE A 584 -59.37 -46.91 -66.19
C PHE A 584 -60.90 -46.84 -66.18
N LYS A 585 -61.49 -45.68 -66.52
CA LYS A 585 -62.95 -45.51 -66.54
C LYS A 585 -63.61 -46.26 -67.68
N ILE A 586 -63.02 -46.26 -68.87
CA ILE A 586 -63.52 -47.00 -70.04
C ILE A 586 -63.47 -48.51 -69.76
N ILE A 587 -62.36 -49.01 -69.21
CA ILE A 587 -62.21 -50.42 -68.81
C ILE A 587 -63.27 -50.82 -67.77
N ASN A 588 -63.49 -50.00 -66.74
CA ASN A 588 -64.47 -50.30 -65.70
C ASN A 588 -65.92 -50.32 -66.25
N GLU A 589 -66.30 -49.36 -67.11
CA GLU A 589 -67.63 -49.40 -67.75
C GLU A 589 -67.77 -50.61 -68.70
N ARG A 590 -66.70 -51.01 -69.41
CA ARG A 590 -66.65 -52.23 -70.22
C ARG A 590 -66.89 -53.48 -69.37
N GLU A 591 -66.17 -53.61 -68.26
CA GLU A 591 -66.31 -54.75 -67.34
C GLU A 591 -67.73 -54.85 -66.79
N LYS A 592 -68.34 -53.72 -66.40
CA LYS A 592 -69.74 -53.69 -65.95
C LYS A 592 -70.70 -54.19 -67.04
N LEU A 593 -70.51 -53.80 -68.30
CA LEU A 593 -71.31 -54.31 -69.41
C LEU A 593 -71.14 -55.82 -69.57
N ILE A 594 -69.90 -56.32 -69.57
CA ILE A 594 -69.60 -57.75 -69.74
C ILE A 594 -70.23 -58.58 -68.62
N VAL A 595 -70.08 -58.15 -67.36
CA VAL A 595 -70.69 -58.82 -66.21
C VAL A 595 -72.21 -58.84 -66.35
N LYS A 596 -72.82 -57.73 -66.78
CA LYS A 596 -74.27 -57.67 -66.96
C LYS A 596 -74.76 -58.52 -68.13
N ILE A 597 -74.02 -58.57 -69.24
CA ILE A 597 -74.31 -59.44 -70.38
C ILE A 597 -74.27 -60.90 -69.93
N ARG A 598 -73.20 -61.33 -69.26
CA ARG A 598 -73.10 -62.71 -68.71
C ARG A 598 -74.23 -63.05 -67.74
N GLN A 599 -74.65 -62.10 -66.89
CA GLN A 599 -75.78 -62.31 -66.00
C GLN A 599 -77.08 -62.55 -66.78
N LEU A 600 -77.37 -61.72 -67.79
CA LEU A 600 -78.58 -61.89 -68.59
C LEU A 600 -78.53 -63.15 -69.46
N GLU A 601 -77.35 -63.53 -69.97
CA GLU A 601 -77.14 -64.81 -70.66
C GLU A 601 -77.47 -66.00 -69.76
N ASN A 602 -76.98 -65.99 -68.51
CA ASN A 602 -77.28 -67.02 -67.52
C ASN A 602 -78.75 -67.03 -67.10
N ASP A 603 -79.37 -65.87 -66.95
CA ASP A 603 -80.80 -65.74 -66.62
C ASP A 603 -81.67 -66.30 -67.76
N ILE A 604 -81.34 -65.96 -69.02
CA ILE A 604 -81.99 -66.52 -70.21
C ILE A 604 -81.83 -68.05 -70.22
N HIS A 605 -80.61 -68.56 -70.04
CA HIS A 605 -80.36 -70.00 -70.03
C HIS A 605 -81.14 -70.71 -68.92
N THR A 606 -81.20 -70.12 -67.72
CA THR A 606 -81.97 -70.67 -66.59
C THR A 606 -83.46 -70.70 -66.88
N TRP A 607 -84.02 -69.62 -67.45
CA TRP A 607 -85.44 -69.58 -67.79
C TRP A 607 -85.78 -70.50 -68.96
N GLU A 608 -84.91 -70.63 -69.97
CA GLU A 608 -85.05 -71.58 -71.08
C GLU A 608 -85.04 -73.03 -70.57
N ASN A 609 -84.10 -73.37 -69.68
CA ASN A 609 -84.07 -74.67 -69.02
C ASN A 609 -85.33 -74.91 -68.17
N ASN A 610 -85.76 -73.92 -67.37
CA ASN A 610 -86.97 -74.02 -66.55
C ASN A 610 -88.23 -74.22 -67.39
N ILE A 611 -88.37 -73.53 -68.54
CA ILE A 611 -89.45 -73.80 -69.51
C ILE A 611 -89.38 -75.24 -70.02
N GLY A 612 -88.17 -75.76 -70.28
CA GLY A 612 -87.95 -77.15 -70.69
C GLY A 612 -88.41 -78.20 -69.66
N PHE A 613 -88.34 -77.89 -68.36
CA PHE A 613 -88.76 -78.79 -67.28
C PHE A 613 -90.25 -78.67 -66.88
N ILE A 614 -90.95 -77.60 -67.28
CA ILE A 614 -92.37 -77.43 -66.97
C ILE A 614 -93.20 -78.36 -67.89
N ALA A 615 -93.85 -79.37 -67.30
CA ALA A 615 -94.75 -80.27 -68.01
C ALA A 615 -95.96 -79.50 -68.58
N LYS A 616 -96.17 -79.56 -69.90
CA LYS A 616 -97.27 -78.86 -70.60
C LYS A 616 -98.64 -79.34 -70.12
N SER A 617 -99.21 -78.62 -69.16
CA SER A 617 -100.57 -78.78 -68.62
C SER A 617 -101.35 -77.46 -68.69
N ASN A 618 -102.69 -77.52 -68.67
CA ASN A 618 -103.55 -76.31 -68.72
C ASN A 618 -103.28 -75.31 -67.57
N LYS A 619 -102.72 -75.74 -66.42
CA LYS A 619 -102.34 -74.84 -65.31
C LYS A 619 -100.97 -74.17 -65.50
N SER A 620 -100.10 -74.75 -66.32
CA SER A 620 -98.72 -74.27 -66.54
C SER A 620 -98.55 -73.34 -67.74
N GLU A 621 -99.56 -73.20 -68.59
CA GLU A 621 -99.47 -72.40 -69.82
C GLU A 621 -99.29 -70.89 -69.55
N GLY A 622 -99.91 -70.37 -68.48
CA GLY A 622 -99.71 -68.98 -68.03
C GLY A 622 -98.26 -68.69 -67.62
N LEU A 623 -97.66 -69.58 -66.84
CA LEU A 623 -96.25 -69.51 -66.43
C LEU A 623 -95.29 -69.61 -67.64
N ILE A 624 -95.59 -70.49 -68.61
CA ILE A 624 -94.79 -70.61 -69.83
C ILE A 624 -94.87 -69.33 -70.67
N ARG A 625 -96.05 -68.71 -70.83
CA ARG A 625 -96.18 -67.42 -71.56
C ARG A 625 -95.43 -66.30 -70.85
N GLU A 626 -95.52 -66.24 -69.53
CA GLU A 626 -94.85 -65.22 -68.73
C GLU A 626 -93.32 -65.36 -68.80
N LEU A 627 -92.79 -66.58 -68.67
CA LEU A 627 -91.37 -66.86 -68.85
C LEU A 627 -90.89 -66.60 -70.29
N THR A 628 -91.69 -66.97 -71.30
CA THR A 628 -91.37 -66.70 -72.72
C THR A 628 -91.30 -65.19 -73.00
N SER A 629 -92.28 -64.41 -72.51
CA SER A 629 -92.24 -62.95 -72.61
C SER A 629 -91.03 -62.35 -71.87
N LYS A 630 -90.68 -62.91 -70.72
CA LYS A 630 -89.51 -62.49 -69.95
C LYS A 630 -88.20 -62.78 -70.69
N ILE A 631 -88.07 -63.95 -71.31
CA ILE A 631 -86.93 -64.32 -72.17
C ILE A 631 -86.82 -63.33 -73.34
N GLU A 632 -87.92 -63.04 -74.03
CA GLU A 632 -87.91 -62.13 -75.18
C GLU A 632 -87.48 -60.71 -74.80
N LYS A 633 -88.07 -60.14 -73.74
CA LYS A 633 -87.67 -58.82 -73.21
C LYS A 633 -86.20 -58.80 -72.79
N THR A 634 -85.70 -59.92 -72.28
CA THR A 634 -84.30 -60.04 -71.82
C THR A 634 -83.34 -60.21 -72.98
N LYS A 635 -83.73 -60.91 -74.05
CA LYS A 635 -82.99 -61.01 -75.31
C LYS A 635 -82.86 -59.64 -75.99
N GLN A 636 -83.93 -58.85 -76.03
CA GLN A 636 -83.87 -57.47 -76.54
C GLN A 636 -82.93 -56.59 -75.71
N ARG A 637 -82.99 -56.70 -74.37
CA ARG A 637 -82.06 -55.99 -73.47
C ARG A 637 -80.61 -56.45 -73.66
N LEU A 638 -80.40 -57.75 -73.86
CA LEU A 638 -79.08 -58.33 -74.13
C LEU A 638 -78.51 -57.81 -75.45
N ALA A 639 -79.30 -57.78 -76.52
CA ALA A 639 -78.89 -57.23 -77.82
C ALA A 639 -78.46 -55.75 -77.69
N LEU A 640 -79.22 -54.95 -76.93
CA LEU A 640 -78.87 -53.55 -76.66
C LEU A 640 -77.55 -53.44 -75.88
N LEU A 641 -77.32 -54.29 -74.87
CA LEU A 641 -76.06 -54.28 -74.12
C LEU A 641 -74.87 -54.74 -74.96
N GLN A 642 -75.07 -55.70 -75.88
CA GLN A 642 -74.04 -56.15 -76.81
C GLN A 642 -73.66 -55.04 -77.81
N GLU A 643 -74.62 -54.30 -78.36
CA GLU A 643 -74.32 -53.14 -79.21
C GLU A 643 -73.64 -52.00 -78.43
N LYS A 644 -74.03 -51.79 -77.17
CA LYS A 644 -73.30 -50.88 -76.26
C LYS A 644 -71.87 -51.35 -75.97
N LEU A 645 -71.65 -52.65 -75.85
CA LEU A 645 -70.32 -53.23 -75.66
C LEU A 645 -69.46 -53.00 -76.90
N LYS A 646 -69.99 -53.28 -78.11
CA LYS A 646 -69.30 -52.99 -79.38
C LYS A 646 -68.93 -51.51 -79.51
N ALA A 647 -69.82 -50.60 -79.09
CA ALA A 647 -69.54 -49.17 -79.12
C ALA A 647 -68.44 -48.73 -78.12
N ILE A 648 -68.28 -49.43 -76.99
CA ILE A 648 -67.13 -49.22 -76.10
C ILE A 648 -65.86 -49.83 -76.71
N ASP A 649 -65.95 -51.04 -77.26
CA ASP A 649 -64.82 -51.75 -77.84
C ASP A 649 -64.22 -50.99 -79.04
N SER A 650 -65.00 -50.14 -79.72
CA SER A 650 -64.49 -49.26 -80.78
C SER A 650 -63.68 -48.05 -80.30
N LEU A 651 -63.62 -47.79 -78.99
CA LEU A 651 -62.92 -46.64 -78.38
C LEU A 651 -61.65 -47.04 -77.63
N ILE A 652 -61.42 -48.35 -77.48
CA ILE A 652 -60.21 -48.97 -76.92
C ILE A 652 -59.37 -49.45 -78.11
#